data_AF-A0A6A6IEY5-F1
#
_entry.id   AF-A0A6A6IEY5-F1
#
_cell.length_a   1.000
_cell.length_b   1.000
_cell.length_c   1.000
_cell.angle_alpha   90.00
_cell.angle_beta   90.00
_cell.angle_gamma   90.00
#
_symmetry.space_group_name_H-M   'P 1'
#
loop_
_entity.id
_entity.type
_entity.pdbx_description
1 polymer ?
#
loop_
_entity_poly.entity_id
_entity_poly.type
_entity_poly.pdbx_seq_one_letter_code
_entity_poly.pdbx_strand_id
1 'polypeptide(L)'
;MARVIAFGLLWLLSFHHTNAALNGTNTTYLRHPNNGTALYPPLFELHSNSTPRFINTTGRTANPLIKVLQDKNQNDRKRSLFGFSPSKRSHHGSHARFHHSKRDDGDDWTLPEGTCAPGTPCVNGACCSNKGICGFSPAECGTSNCISNCNATAPCGQYAKEEDKQCPLNVCCSFYGFCGATDLFCTTGGEHPCQEGYGSCGDAPRPSCDGGDSTSGRVIGYYEGWSTTRACDKRQPEDLDLTAFTHLNFAFAYFDPTSFQMAPMSAGDPALYRRFTALKSKKPSLRTWIAVGGWSFNDATNIPNTRTAFSDMVSSHGNRQAFIASLGQFLQTYNFDGVDFDWEYPAADDRGGVEADTANFVTFLQELKAAFGDRYGVSITLPASYWYLQGFDVKAMQHYVDWMNVMSYDIHGVWDAGNKHTGPYVRPHTNLTEIEEGLDLLWRAGVDSSKVVLGLGWYGRSFTLADPSCNTPNGACIFSEGGKPGECTNSAGTLTNAEINRIIAKGGTTTGFDRQAAVKWITWDSNQWVSYDDGETIQLKISHANSRCLSGKMIWAVDQDDSQGSSTNDLLGIGPANGVSPEEAQKIRDDLANATQAAAVASSCYWTFCGDDCTPGYFPATVARGQVAGIQRDTECPADQYQTLCCAPGTTMGTCKWDGWRGVGLSCAPACSDSDATIVARNSNSGDLDCNGGYQAYCCSGFVPSSRTNTGNLALVGQGGITKRGLGGGVAGGVLGTLACVALVTAANIVLASLTAGLSIIGSPALYSAC
;
A
#
# COMPACT_ATOMS: atom_id res chain seq x y z
N MET A 1 -16.59 -24.60 60.57
CA MET A 1 -17.58 -23.58 60.98
C MET A 1 -18.36 -23.23 59.71
N ALA A 2 -19.52 -23.83 59.45
CA ALA A 2 -20.86 -23.48 59.97
C ALA A 2 -21.54 -22.31 59.21
N ARG A 3 -22.48 -22.66 58.29
CA ARG A 3 -23.81 -22.07 57.93
C ARG A 3 -23.88 -20.54 57.62
N VAL A 4 -24.77 -19.94 56.82
CA VAL A 4 -26.23 -20.02 56.47
C VAL A 4 -26.37 -19.23 55.11
N ILE A 5 -27.03 -19.62 54.00
CA ILE A 5 -28.49 -19.63 53.64
C ILE A 5 -29.18 -18.23 53.73
N ALA A 6 -30.11 -17.74 52.87
CA ALA A 6 -30.48 -17.94 51.45
C ALA A 6 -31.56 -16.88 51.02
N PHE A 7 -32.13 -16.96 49.80
CA PHE A 7 -33.30 -16.23 49.21
C PHE A 7 -33.10 -14.78 48.71
N GLY A 8 -33.83 -14.31 47.67
CA GLY A 8 -34.91 -14.95 46.89
C GLY A 8 -35.26 -14.24 45.56
N LEU A 9 -36.22 -14.80 44.81
CA LEU A 9 -36.60 -14.42 43.43
C LEU A 9 -38.14 -14.34 43.32
N LEU A 10 -38.66 -13.71 42.25
CA LEU A 10 -40.06 -13.55 41.77
C LEU A 10 -40.79 -12.24 42.12
N TRP A 11 -41.18 -11.48 41.08
CA TRP A 11 -42.56 -11.50 40.56
C TRP A 11 -42.63 -11.09 39.08
N LEU A 12 -43.81 -11.24 38.45
CA LEU A 12 -44.03 -11.38 37.00
C LEU A 12 -45.35 -10.68 36.58
N LEU A 13 -45.65 -10.59 35.27
CA LEU A 13 -46.91 -10.14 34.61
C LEU A 13 -47.08 -8.60 34.48
N SER A 14 -47.62 -7.99 33.40
CA SER A 14 -48.07 -8.37 32.03
C SER A 14 -48.10 -7.07 31.16
N PHE A 15 -48.07 -7.02 29.82
CA PHE A 15 -49.09 -7.50 28.84
C PHE A 15 -48.56 -7.51 27.38
N HIS A 16 -49.34 -8.07 26.44
CA HIS A 16 -48.96 -8.42 25.06
C HIS A 16 -49.36 -7.43 23.93
N HIS A 17 -48.56 -7.50 22.84
CA HIS A 17 -48.85 -7.37 21.39
C HIS A 17 -50.09 -6.62 20.82
N THR A 18 -49.87 -5.94 19.69
CA THR A 18 -50.48 -6.32 18.37
C THR A 18 -49.78 -5.66 17.17
N ASN A 19 -49.89 -6.29 15.99
CA ASN A 19 -49.37 -5.81 14.69
C ASN A 19 -50.35 -4.85 14.00
N ALA A 20 -49.84 -3.96 13.14
CA ALA A 20 -50.53 -3.55 11.91
C ALA A 20 -49.56 -2.89 10.90
N ALA A 21 -49.66 -3.28 9.63
CA ALA A 21 -49.19 -2.51 8.48
C ALA A 21 -50.40 -2.18 7.60
N LEU A 22 -50.44 -1.02 6.92
CA LEU A 22 -51.11 -0.79 5.63
C LEU A 22 -50.94 0.65 5.12
N ASN A 23 -51.18 0.83 3.82
CA ASN A 23 -50.96 2.03 3.00
C ASN A 23 -51.88 3.23 3.32
N GLY A 24 -51.48 4.44 2.88
CA GLY A 24 -52.47 5.44 2.42
C GLY A 24 -52.06 6.92 2.50
N THR A 25 -51.96 7.57 1.33
CA THR A 25 -52.02 9.02 1.05
C THR A 25 -52.99 9.81 1.98
N ASN A 26 -52.76 11.08 2.35
CA ASN A 26 -52.65 12.24 1.46
C ASN A 26 -52.27 13.55 2.22
N THR A 27 -51.96 14.60 1.45
CA THR A 27 -51.51 15.96 1.81
C THR A 27 -52.42 16.83 2.70
N THR A 28 -51.82 17.74 3.49
CA THR A 28 -52.27 19.15 3.62
C THR A 28 -51.19 20.07 4.21
N TYR A 29 -50.97 21.23 3.58
CA TYR A 29 -50.12 22.34 4.06
C TYR A 29 -50.83 23.18 5.14
N LEU A 30 -50.08 23.87 6.03
CA LEU A 30 -50.08 25.35 6.17
C LEU A 30 -49.23 25.91 7.35
N ARG A 31 -48.16 26.65 7.00
CA ARG A 31 -47.59 27.89 7.62
C ARG A 31 -47.12 27.96 9.10
N HIS A 32 -45.79 27.88 9.29
CA HIS A 32 -44.84 28.99 9.57
C HIS A 32 -45.27 30.22 10.41
N PRO A 33 -44.36 30.78 11.27
CA PRO A 33 -43.30 31.69 10.75
C PRO A 33 -41.92 31.71 11.47
N ASN A 34 -40.90 32.22 10.73
CA ASN A 34 -39.70 32.96 11.17
C ASN A 34 -38.58 32.27 12.00
N ASN A 35 -37.28 32.44 11.71
CA ASN A 35 -36.60 33.20 10.63
C ASN A 35 -35.15 32.67 10.40
N GLY A 36 -34.56 32.83 9.20
CA GLY A 36 -33.13 32.49 9.01
C GLY A 36 -32.54 32.24 7.61
N THR A 37 -33.00 32.85 6.51
CA THR A 37 -32.31 32.74 5.20
C THR A 37 -32.38 34.01 4.33
N ALA A 38 -31.52 34.06 3.31
CA ALA A 38 -31.41 35.02 2.20
C ALA A 38 -30.70 36.37 2.48
N LEU A 39 -29.36 36.34 2.34
CA LEU A 39 -28.58 37.53 1.96
C LEU A 39 -28.69 37.74 0.44
N TYR A 40 -29.18 38.92 0.05
CA TYR A 40 -29.27 39.52 -1.29
C TYR A 40 -30.41 39.10 -2.25
N PRO A 41 -31.37 40.01 -2.55
CA PRO A 41 -32.25 39.91 -3.72
C PRO A 41 -31.52 40.37 -5.02
N PRO A 42 -31.83 39.82 -6.22
CA PRO A 42 -31.08 40.10 -7.46
C PRO A 42 -31.28 41.52 -8.03
N LEU A 43 -30.27 42.07 -8.72
CA LEU A 43 -30.26 43.46 -9.20
C LEU A 43 -29.75 43.69 -10.64
N PHE A 44 -30.30 44.76 -11.22
CA PHE A 44 -29.82 45.72 -12.25
C PHE A 44 -28.96 45.32 -13.47
N GLU A 45 -29.59 45.44 -14.66
CA GLU A 45 -29.06 45.59 -16.04
C GLU A 45 -30.27 46.08 -16.91
N LEU A 46 -30.20 46.97 -17.93
CA LEU A 46 -29.13 47.81 -18.50
C LEU A 46 -29.67 49.19 -18.97
N HIS A 47 -28.90 50.26 -18.79
CA HIS A 47 -28.87 51.44 -19.67
C HIS A 47 -27.40 51.83 -19.95
N SER A 48 -26.98 52.27 -21.13
CA SER A 48 -27.75 52.80 -22.27
C SER A 48 -27.44 52.08 -23.61
N ASN A 49 -27.70 52.74 -24.76
CA ASN A 49 -27.88 52.11 -26.07
C ASN A 49 -26.99 52.72 -27.17
N SER A 50 -25.80 52.19 -27.46
CA SER A 50 -24.96 52.67 -28.57
C SER A 50 -23.94 51.67 -29.15
N THR A 51 -24.41 50.50 -29.63
CA THR A 51 -23.62 49.58 -30.49
C THR A 51 -24.52 49.08 -31.65
N PRO A 52 -24.02 48.85 -32.88
CA PRO A 52 -24.87 48.80 -34.08
C PRO A 52 -25.84 47.60 -34.19
N ARG A 53 -26.96 47.84 -34.89
CA ARG A 53 -27.97 46.81 -35.19
C ARG A 53 -27.64 46.07 -36.48
N PHE A 54 -27.76 44.75 -36.46
CA PHE A 54 -27.87 43.93 -37.68
C PHE A 54 -29.29 43.37 -37.80
N ILE A 55 -29.86 43.45 -39.00
CA ILE A 55 -31.26 43.10 -39.29
C ILE A 55 -31.27 42.01 -40.36
N ASN A 56 -32.07 40.95 -40.15
CA ASN A 56 -32.51 40.06 -41.22
C ASN A 56 -34.05 39.88 -41.17
N THR A 57 -34.66 39.61 -42.32
CA THR A 57 -35.97 40.12 -42.74
C THR A 57 -37.21 39.35 -42.25
N THR A 58 -37.07 38.44 -41.28
CA THR A 58 -38.21 37.73 -40.65
C THR A 58 -38.33 37.96 -39.13
N GLY A 59 -37.35 38.62 -38.50
CA GLY A 59 -37.47 39.25 -37.17
C GLY A 59 -37.69 38.34 -35.95
N ARG A 60 -37.31 37.05 -36.00
CA ARG A 60 -37.70 36.01 -35.02
C ARG A 60 -36.68 34.87 -34.88
N THR A 61 -36.42 34.23 -33.71
CA THR A 61 -36.65 34.60 -32.28
C THR A 61 -35.87 33.63 -31.35
N ALA A 62 -35.75 34.00 -30.06
CA ALA A 62 -35.67 33.13 -28.85
C ALA A 62 -34.34 32.47 -28.41
N ASN A 63 -33.96 32.77 -27.15
CA ASN A 63 -33.47 31.80 -26.14
C ASN A 63 -33.75 32.38 -24.72
N PRO A 64 -34.30 31.63 -23.73
CA PRO A 64 -34.77 32.21 -22.46
C PRO A 64 -33.71 32.77 -21.49
N LEU A 65 -32.42 32.41 -21.62
CA LEU A 65 -31.37 32.80 -20.65
C LEU A 65 -31.17 34.31 -20.49
N ILE A 66 -31.51 35.11 -21.52
CA ILE A 66 -31.42 36.58 -21.48
C ILE A 66 -32.42 37.18 -20.46
N LYS A 67 -33.51 36.48 -20.13
CA LYS A 67 -34.60 37.08 -19.35
C LYS A 67 -34.28 37.30 -17.87
N VAL A 68 -33.44 36.45 -17.28
CA VAL A 68 -32.97 36.59 -15.88
C VAL A 68 -31.98 37.77 -15.73
N LEU A 69 -31.40 38.22 -16.85
CA LEU A 69 -30.48 39.35 -16.87
C LEU A 69 -31.16 40.69 -17.22
N GLN A 70 -32.32 40.74 -17.89
CA GLN A 70 -32.86 42.01 -18.42
C GLN A 70 -34.14 42.57 -17.78
N ASP A 71 -34.92 41.77 -17.04
CA ASP A 71 -36.10 42.26 -16.29
C ASP A 71 -35.69 43.01 -14.99
N LYS A 72 -34.74 43.97 -15.06
CA LYS A 72 -33.91 44.41 -13.91
C LYS A 72 -33.73 45.91 -13.60
N ASN A 73 -33.02 46.72 -14.42
CA ASN A 73 -32.39 47.99 -13.95
C ASN A 73 -33.31 49.14 -13.51
N GLN A 74 -34.59 49.09 -13.82
CA GLN A 74 -35.38 50.31 -14.00
C GLN A 74 -35.73 51.15 -12.76
N ASN A 75 -35.22 50.83 -11.57
CA ASN A 75 -35.50 51.56 -10.32
C ASN A 75 -34.25 52.17 -9.67
N ASP A 76 -33.67 53.21 -10.29
CA ASP A 76 -33.24 54.38 -9.51
C ASP A 76 -32.98 55.65 -10.37
N ARG A 77 -34.00 56.52 -10.48
CA ARG A 77 -33.90 58.00 -10.63
C ARG A 77 -35.28 58.66 -10.81
N LYS A 78 -35.85 59.24 -9.74
CA LYS A 78 -36.75 60.42 -9.81
C LYS A 78 -37.08 61.02 -8.42
N ARG A 79 -37.04 62.37 -8.34
CA ARG A 79 -37.39 63.28 -7.21
C ARG A 79 -36.36 63.32 -6.05
N SER A 80 -36.09 64.45 -5.38
CA SER A 80 -36.47 65.88 -5.54
C SER A 80 -35.29 66.76 -5.02
N LEU A 81 -34.93 67.92 -5.59
CA LEU A 81 -35.61 69.23 -5.60
C LEU A 81 -35.87 69.84 -4.19
N PHE A 82 -35.46 71.12 -4.04
CA PHE A 82 -35.45 71.98 -2.83
C PHE A 82 -34.45 71.57 -1.71
N GLY A 83 -33.72 72.47 -1.03
CA GLY A 83 -33.55 73.93 -1.16
C GLY A 83 -32.76 74.50 0.05
N PHE A 84 -32.26 75.75 -0.07
CA PHE A 84 -31.52 76.55 0.94
C PHE A 84 -29.98 76.43 1.06
N SER A 85 -29.42 77.59 1.43
CA SER A 85 -28.03 78.08 1.46
C SER A 85 -28.06 79.38 2.31
N PRO A 86 -26.97 80.04 2.75
CA PRO A 86 -25.53 79.67 2.81
C PRO A 86 -24.88 79.87 4.22
N SER A 87 -23.64 79.41 4.43
CA SER A 87 -22.58 80.32 4.95
C SER A 87 -21.13 79.86 4.76
N LYS A 88 -20.37 80.67 4.00
CA LYS A 88 -18.98 81.14 4.20
C LYS A 88 -17.81 80.16 4.45
N ARG A 89 -16.87 80.19 3.47
CA ARG A 89 -15.39 80.42 3.57
C ARG A 89 -14.54 79.39 4.39
N SER A 90 -13.32 79.01 3.98
CA SER A 90 -12.38 79.62 3.00
C SER A 90 -11.35 78.65 2.40
N HIS A 91 -10.85 79.05 1.21
CA HIS A 91 -9.53 78.79 0.62
C HIS A 91 -9.14 77.41 0.07
N HIS A 92 -8.85 77.45 -1.25
CA HIS A 92 -7.86 76.66 -1.98
C HIS A 92 -6.55 76.46 -1.20
N GLY A 93 -5.75 75.42 -1.47
CA GLY A 93 -5.93 74.35 -2.47
C GLY A 93 -4.59 73.70 -2.75
N SER A 94 -4.53 72.37 -2.69
CA SER A 94 -3.30 71.59 -2.82
C SER A 94 -3.38 70.65 -4.02
N HIS A 95 -2.60 70.94 -5.06
CA HIS A 95 -2.33 69.98 -6.13
C HIS A 95 -1.49 68.83 -5.57
N ALA A 96 -2.09 67.65 -5.45
CA ALA A 96 -1.39 66.40 -5.19
C ALA A 96 -1.20 65.63 -6.50
N ARG A 97 0.02 65.12 -6.68
CA ARG A 97 0.59 64.52 -7.89
C ARG A 97 -0.19 63.32 -8.43
N PHE A 98 -0.07 63.14 -9.74
CA PHE A 98 -0.40 61.91 -10.47
C PHE A 98 0.07 60.65 -9.73
N HIS A 99 -0.85 59.69 -9.56
CA HIS A 99 -0.50 58.28 -9.54
C HIS A 99 -1.16 57.61 -10.75
N HIS A 100 -0.35 56.97 -11.59
CA HIS A 100 -0.85 56.03 -12.57
C HIS A 100 -1.33 54.77 -11.82
N SER A 101 -2.63 54.66 -11.56
CA SER A 101 -3.26 53.36 -11.54
C SER A 101 -3.26 52.85 -12.98
N LYS A 102 -2.50 51.78 -13.23
CA LYS A 102 -2.72 50.96 -14.42
C LYS A 102 -4.12 50.37 -14.32
N ARG A 103 -4.76 50.13 -15.47
CA ARG A 103 -5.87 49.20 -15.54
C ARG A 103 -5.33 47.81 -15.21
N ASP A 104 -6.00 47.11 -14.33
CA ASP A 104 -5.91 45.66 -14.29
C ASP A 104 -6.81 45.14 -15.42
N ASP A 105 -6.19 44.79 -16.54
CA ASP A 105 -6.86 44.08 -17.63
C ASP A 105 -6.92 42.59 -17.21
N GLY A 106 -8.10 42.05 -16.86
CA GLY A 106 -8.16 40.67 -16.36
C GLY A 106 -9.51 40.10 -15.88
N ASP A 107 -10.66 40.66 -16.24
CA ASP A 107 -11.95 39.99 -15.99
C ASP A 107 -12.11 38.81 -16.97
N ASP A 108 -11.59 37.64 -16.58
CA ASP A 108 -11.71 36.40 -17.35
C ASP A 108 -13.13 35.81 -17.21
N TRP A 109 -13.99 36.11 -18.18
CA TRP A 109 -15.38 35.66 -18.25
C TRP A 109 -15.47 34.17 -18.63
N THR A 110 -14.98 33.31 -17.74
CA THR A 110 -15.17 31.86 -17.83
C THR A 110 -16.64 31.50 -17.59
N LEU A 111 -17.19 30.68 -18.48
CA LEU A 111 -18.52 30.10 -18.29
C LEU A 111 -18.47 29.03 -17.19
N PRO A 112 -19.54 28.83 -16.40
CA PRO A 112 -19.62 27.73 -15.44
C PRO A 112 -19.31 26.37 -16.08
N GLU A 113 -18.62 25.49 -15.35
CA GLU A 113 -18.34 24.13 -15.83
C GLU A 113 -19.66 23.42 -16.21
N GLY A 114 -19.63 22.66 -17.32
CA GLY A 114 -20.82 22.06 -17.92
C GLY A 114 -21.64 22.99 -18.83
N THR A 115 -21.25 24.26 -18.98
CA THR A 115 -21.91 25.21 -19.90
C THR A 115 -21.00 25.70 -21.03
N CYS A 116 -21.61 26.24 -22.09
CA CYS A 116 -20.92 26.70 -23.30
C CYS A 116 -21.71 27.79 -24.04
N ALA A 117 -21.10 28.42 -25.03
CA ALA A 117 -21.73 29.47 -25.85
C ALA A 117 -21.17 29.49 -27.28
N PRO A 118 -21.82 30.17 -28.24
CA PRO A 118 -21.23 30.42 -29.56
C PRO A 118 -19.86 31.11 -29.44
N GLY A 119 -18.79 30.42 -29.86
CA GLY A 119 -17.41 30.89 -29.72
C GLY A 119 -16.68 30.42 -28.46
N THR A 120 -17.38 29.85 -27.48
CA THR A 120 -16.81 29.30 -26.23
C THR A 120 -17.23 27.83 -26.11
N PRO A 121 -16.41 26.88 -26.62
CA PRO A 121 -16.74 25.45 -26.59
C PRO A 121 -16.68 24.90 -25.16
N CYS A 122 -17.20 23.68 -24.98
CA CYS A 122 -17.10 22.96 -23.72
C CYS A 122 -15.63 22.69 -23.35
N VAL A 123 -15.25 23.02 -22.10
CA VAL A 123 -13.87 22.87 -21.58
C VAL A 123 -13.36 21.43 -21.67
N ASN A 124 -14.26 20.46 -21.51
CA ASN A 124 -13.98 19.02 -21.61
C ASN A 124 -14.11 18.45 -23.04
N GLY A 125 -14.22 19.30 -24.07
CA GLY A 125 -14.35 18.87 -25.46
C GLY A 125 -15.73 18.34 -25.88
N ALA A 126 -16.70 18.23 -24.95
CA ALA A 126 -18.05 17.73 -25.25
C ALA A 126 -18.81 18.59 -26.29
N CYS A 127 -19.91 18.04 -26.83
CA CYS A 127 -20.79 18.79 -27.72
C CYS A 127 -21.41 19.98 -26.98
N CYS A 128 -21.34 21.16 -27.59
CA CYS A 128 -22.04 22.33 -27.09
C CYS A 128 -23.43 22.42 -27.72
N SER A 129 -24.47 22.39 -26.90
CA SER A 129 -25.86 22.59 -27.37
C SER A 129 -26.21 24.07 -27.58
N ASN A 130 -27.21 24.33 -28.42
CA ASN A 130 -27.84 25.64 -28.62
C ASN A 130 -28.59 26.17 -27.37
N LYS A 131 -28.68 25.36 -26.32
CA LYS A 131 -29.15 25.73 -24.97
C LYS A 131 -28.02 26.20 -24.04
N GLY A 132 -26.76 26.09 -24.49
CA GLY A 132 -25.57 26.43 -23.70
C GLY A 132 -25.16 25.37 -22.69
N ILE A 133 -25.58 24.12 -22.89
CA ILE A 133 -25.25 22.95 -22.04
C ILE A 133 -24.28 22.04 -22.79
N CYS A 134 -23.29 21.52 -22.08
CA CYS A 134 -22.31 20.54 -22.55
C CYS A 134 -22.76 19.10 -22.29
N GLY A 135 -22.54 18.21 -23.26
CA GLY A 135 -22.83 16.78 -23.10
C GLY A 135 -22.49 15.97 -24.34
N PHE A 136 -22.74 14.66 -24.26
CA PHE A 136 -22.50 13.70 -25.36
C PHE A 136 -23.79 13.05 -25.89
N SER A 137 -24.95 13.39 -25.33
CA SER A 137 -26.21 12.78 -25.74
C SER A 137 -26.73 13.40 -27.05
N PRO A 138 -27.71 12.77 -27.74
CA PRO A 138 -28.41 13.36 -28.87
C PRO A 138 -29.09 14.71 -28.57
N ALA A 139 -29.36 15.03 -27.30
CA ALA A 139 -29.88 16.35 -26.93
C ALA A 139 -28.83 17.46 -27.11
N GLU A 140 -27.54 17.16 -26.93
CA GLU A 140 -26.43 18.11 -27.09
C GLU A 140 -25.72 17.98 -28.43
N CYS A 141 -25.42 16.75 -28.88
CA CYS A 141 -24.70 16.46 -30.13
C CYS A 141 -25.59 16.41 -31.39
N GLY A 142 -26.93 16.33 -31.24
CA GLY A 142 -27.84 16.20 -32.37
C GLY A 142 -27.70 17.34 -33.39
N THR A 143 -27.84 17.05 -34.68
CA THR A 143 -27.55 17.98 -35.79
C THR A 143 -28.39 19.27 -35.79
N SER A 144 -29.56 19.28 -35.15
CA SER A 144 -30.39 20.48 -34.95
C SER A 144 -30.06 21.26 -33.68
N ASN A 145 -29.30 20.67 -32.77
CA ASN A 145 -29.10 21.12 -31.40
C ASN A 145 -27.67 21.60 -31.16
N CYS A 146 -26.69 20.92 -31.74
CA CYS A 146 -25.28 21.23 -31.52
C CYS A 146 -24.83 22.51 -32.26
N ILE A 147 -23.95 23.29 -31.62
CA ILE A 147 -23.30 24.48 -32.19
C ILE A 147 -21.77 24.38 -32.27
N SER A 148 -21.12 23.49 -31.51
CA SER A 148 -19.70 23.17 -31.65
C SER A 148 -19.37 21.77 -31.09
N ASN A 149 -18.29 21.16 -31.58
CA ASN A 149 -17.84 19.80 -31.20
C ASN A 149 -18.88 18.69 -31.45
N CYS A 150 -19.71 18.82 -32.50
CA CYS A 150 -20.89 17.97 -32.71
C CYS A 150 -20.62 16.50 -33.04
N ASN A 151 -19.36 16.13 -33.26
CA ASN A 151 -18.90 14.77 -33.46
C ASN A 151 -18.16 14.22 -32.23
N ALA A 152 -18.19 14.92 -31.09
CA ALA A 152 -17.57 14.46 -29.87
C ALA A 152 -18.33 13.25 -29.30
N THR A 153 -17.58 12.23 -28.90
CA THR A 153 -18.08 11.02 -28.26
C THR A 153 -17.72 11.03 -26.78
N ALA A 154 -18.54 10.38 -25.95
CA ALA A 154 -18.25 10.23 -24.53
C ALA A 154 -16.98 9.39 -24.30
N PRO A 155 -16.23 9.62 -23.21
CA PRO A 155 -15.18 8.73 -22.74
C PRO A 155 -15.63 7.31 -22.37
N CYS A 156 -16.92 7.09 -22.09
CA CYS A 156 -17.52 5.77 -21.88
C CYS A 156 -19.03 5.77 -22.14
N GLY A 157 -19.65 4.60 -22.16
CA GLY A 157 -21.10 4.48 -22.15
C GLY A 157 -21.74 4.45 -23.54
N GLN A 158 -23.06 4.63 -23.57
CA GLN A 158 -23.87 4.50 -24.79
C GLN A 158 -23.56 5.51 -25.91
N TYR A 159 -22.78 6.56 -25.60
CA TYR A 159 -22.37 7.63 -26.52
C TYR A 159 -20.85 7.66 -26.80
N ALA A 160 -20.12 6.64 -26.35
CA ALA A 160 -18.71 6.45 -26.67
C ALA A 160 -18.51 5.74 -28.02
N LYS A 161 -17.26 5.72 -28.52
CA LYS A 161 -16.88 4.83 -29.62
C LYS A 161 -16.92 3.37 -29.18
N GLU A 162 -16.94 2.42 -30.11
CA GLU A 162 -17.09 1.00 -29.77
C GLU A 162 -15.94 0.50 -28.87
N GLU A 163 -14.73 0.95 -29.19
CA GLU A 163 -13.49 0.72 -28.46
C GLU A 163 -13.46 1.39 -27.07
N ASP A 164 -14.10 2.55 -26.92
CA ASP A 164 -14.08 3.38 -25.70
C ASP A 164 -15.26 3.09 -24.75
N LYS A 165 -16.18 2.19 -25.12
CA LYS A 165 -17.44 1.97 -24.39
C LYS A 165 -17.24 1.59 -22.92
N GLN A 166 -16.24 0.75 -22.64
CA GLN A 166 -15.97 0.22 -21.31
C GLN A 166 -14.91 1.05 -20.59
N CYS A 167 -15.18 1.43 -19.35
CA CYS A 167 -14.16 2.09 -18.54
C CYS A 167 -12.95 1.19 -18.23
N PRO A 168 -11.71 1.72 -18.30
CA PRO A 168 -10.52 1.06 -17.77
C PRO A 168 -10.70 0.59 -16.33
N LEU A 169 -10.04 -0.52 -15.97
CA LEU A 169 -10.20 -1.18 -14.66
C LEU A 169 -11.66 -1.54 -14.31
N ASN A 170 -12.58 -1.51 -15.29
CA ASN A 170 -14.00 -1.74 -15.10
C ASN A 170 -14.65 -0.81 -14.04
N VAL A 171 -14.13 0.42 -13.88
CA VAL A 171 -14.75 1.43 -13.01
C VAL A 171 -16.12 1.88 -13.53
N CYS A 172 -16.85 2.69 -12.77
CA CYS A 172 -18.20 3.10 -13.12
C CYS A 172 -18.21 4.08 -14.30
N CYS A 173 -19.05 3.81 -15.30
CA CYS A 173 -19.38 4.81 -16.30
C CYS A 173 -20.55 5.67 -15.79
N SER A 174 -20.28 6.91 -15.41
CA SER A 174 -21.30 7.86 -14.93
C SER A 174 -22.40 8.10 -15.95
N PHE A 175 -23.55 8.61 -15.50
CA PHE A 175 -24.67 9.04 -16.35
C PHE A 175 -24.24 9.93 -17.53
N TYR A 176 -23.24 10.79 -17.31
CA TYR A 176 -22.73 11.74 -18.28
C TYR A 176 -21.65 11.18 -19.23
N GLY A 177 -21.27 9.91 -19.07
CA GLY A 177 -20.31 9.24 -19.96
C GLY A 177 -18.83 9.41 -19.58
N PHE A 178 -18.53 9.64 -18.29
CA PHE A 178 -17.18 9.68 -17.74
C PHE A 178 -16.90 8.50 -16.81
N CYS A 179 -15.66 8.01 -16.82
CA CYS A 179 -15.19 6.95 -15.92
C CYS A 179 -14.77 7.49 -14.55
N GLY A 180 -15.10 6.75 -13.49
CA GLY A 180 -14.62 6.99 -12.14
C GLY A 180 -15.08 5.93 -11.14
N ALA A 181 -14.47 5.89 -9.94
CA ALA A 181 -14.70 4.84 -8.95
C ALA A 181 -15.51 5.29 -7.71
N THR A 182 -15.77 6.59 -7.57
CA THR A 182 -16.49 7.20 -6.43
C THR A 182 -17.99 7.34 -6.69
N ASP A 183 -18.78 7.62 -5.66
CA ASP A 183 -20.26 7.74 -5.71
C ASP A 183 -20.77 8.67 -6.80
N LEU A 184 -20.04 9.75 -7.10
CA LEU A 184 -20.29 10.70 -8.19
C LEU A 184 -20.42 10.03 -9.57
N PHE A 185 -19.78 8.87 -9.75
CA PHE A 185 -19.79 8.07 -10.96
C PHE A 185 -20.59 6.78 -10.80
N CYS A 186 -20.62 6.23 -9.59
CA CYS A 186 -21.13 4.88 -9.30
C CYS A 186 -22.59 4.80 -8.83
N THR A 187 -23.24 5.92 -8.53
CA THR A 187 -24.62 5.96 -8.03
C THR A 187 -25.59 5.11 -8.88
N THR A 188 -26.35 4.21 -8.24
CA THR A 188 -27.26 3.26 -8.91
C THR A 188 -28.73 3.69 -8.94
N GLY A 189 -29.09 4.83 -8.37
CA GLY A 189 -30.47 5.33 -8.30
C GLY A 189 -30.60 6.85 -8.43
N GLY A 190 -31.83 7.34 -8.44
CA GLY A 190 -32.12 8.77 -8.66
C GLY A 190 -32.19 9.14 -10.14
N GLU A 191 -32.04 10.44 -10.46
CA GLU A 191 -32.24 10.98 -11.81
C GLU A 191 -31.05 10.75 -12.76
N HIS A 192 -29.86 10.50 -12.21
CA HIS A 192 -28.60 10.35 -12.96
C HIS A 192 -27.81 9.09 -12.55
N PRO A 193 -28.37 7.88 -12.76
CA PRO A 193 -27.67 6.64 -12.42
C PRO A 193 -26.49 6.35 -13.37
N CYS A 194 -25.50 5.62 -12.86
CA CYS A 194 -24.44 4.99 -13.62
C CYS A 194 -24.98 4.14 -14.78
N GLN A 195 -24.27 4.12 -15.90
CA GLN A 195 -24.67 3.41 -17.11
C GLN A 195 -24.30 1.92 -17.00
N GLU A 196 -25.30 1.08 -16.70
CA GLU A 196 -25.15 -0.38 -16.67
C GLU A 196 -24.58 -0.93 -17.99
N GLY A 197 -23.71 -1.93 -17.89
CA GLY A 197 -23.09 -2.59 -19.04
C GLY A 197 -21.83 -1.91 -19.59
N TYR A 198 -21.43 -0.75 -19.03
CA TYR A 198 -20.24 0.02 -19.43
C TYR A 198 -19.20 0.17 -18.31
N GLY A 199 -19.43 -0.47 -17.17
CA GLY A 199 -18.63 -0.40 -15.95
C GLY A 199 -19.30 -1.13 -14.77
N SER A 200 -18.60 -1.24 -13.63
CA SER A 200 -19.16 -1.83 -12.40
C SER A 200 -19.91 -0.81 -11.54
N CYS A 201 -21.13 -0.46 -11.92
CA CYS A 201 -21.97 0.45 -11.13
C CYS A 201 -22.18 -0.02 -9.67
N GLY A 202 -22.30 0.91 -8.73
CA GLY A 202 -22.42 0.65 -7.30
C GLY A 202 -21.09 0.47 -6.57
N ASP A 203 -21.17 -0.09 -5.36
CA ASP A 203 -20.03 -0.35 -4.48
C ASP A 203 -19.04 -1.33 -5.11
N ALA A 204 -17.75 -1.15 -4.83
CA ALA A 204 -16.73 -2.10 -5.26
C ALA A 204 -16.92 -3.47 -4.55
N PRO A 205 -16.65 -4.60 -5.23
CA PRO A 205 -16.82 -5.94 -4.65
C PRO A 205 -15.66 -6.28 -3.69
N ARG A 206 -15.57 -5.55 -2.58
CA ARG A 206 -14.47 -5.64 -1.61
C ARG A 206 -14.36 -7.05 -1.00
N PRO A 207 -13.16 -7.67 -1.01
CA PRO A 207 -12.92 -8.96 -0.37
C PRO A 207 -13.02 -8.86 1.16
N SER A 208 -13.34 -9.97 1.81
CA SER A 208 -13.36 -10.08 3.28
C SER A 208 -13.15 -11.54 3.71
N CYS A 209 -12.49 -11.74 4.85
CA CYS A 209 -12.18 -13.06 5.40
C CYS A 209 -12.03 -13.00 6.93
N ASP A 210 -12.36 -14.13 7.56
CA ASP A 210 -12.22 -14.33 9.00
C ASP A 210 -10.77 -14.72 9.35
N GLY A 211 -9.88 -13.74 9.42
CA GLY A 211 -8.47 -13.97 9.75
C GLY A 211 -7.67 -12.69 9.94
N GLY A 212 -6.97 -12.56 11.07
CA GLY A 212 -6.21 -11.36 11.44
C GLY A 212 -4.77 -11.32 10.92
N ASP A 213 -4.37 -12.21 10.01
CA ASP A 213 -2.97 -12.49 9.71
C ASP A 213 -2.64 -12.74 8.22
N SER A 214 -3.56 -12.53 7.27
CA SER A 214 -3.33 -12.83 5.84
C SER A 214 -2.08 -12.15 5.27
N THR A 215 -1.79 -10.92 5.71
CA THR A 215 -0.59 -10.14 5.32
C THR A 215 0.72 -10.67 5.89
N SER A 216 0.70 -11.75 6.69
CA SER A 216 1.89 -12.41 7.23
C SER A 216 2.49 -13.41 6.25
N GLY A 217 1.75 -13.80 5.20
CA GLY A 217 2.23 -14.71 4.16
C GLY A 217 3.43 -14.18 3.37
N ARG A 218 3.52 -12.85 3.18
CA ARG A 218 4.65 -12.15 2.57
C ARG A 218 4.89 -10.81 3.25
N VAL A 219 6.08 -10.64 3.81
CA VAL A 219 6.64 -9.35 4.23
C VAL A 219 7.82 -9.04 3.32
N ILE A 220 7.73 -7.96 2.56
CA ILE A 220 8.63 -7.61 1.45
C ILE A 220 9.29 -6.27 1.76
N GLY A 221 10.61 -6.16 1.64
CA GLY A 221 11.33 -4.91 1.87
C GLY A 221 12.12 -4.46 0.65
N TYR A 222 11.91 -3.25 0.17
CA TYR A 222 12.76 -2.64 -0.85
C TYR A 222 14.00 -2.05 -0.21
N TYR A 223 15.16 -2.30 -0.79
CA TYR A 223 16.46 -1.77 -0.36
C TYR A 223 17.03 -0.83 -1.43
N GLU A 224 17.18 0.44 -1.09
CA GLU A 224 17.80 1.46 -1.93
C GLU A 224 19.31 1.18 -2.04
N GLY A 225 19.80 0.74 -3.21
CA GLY A 225 21.24 0.50 -3.43
C GLY A 225 22.10 1.76 -3.22
N TRP A 226 21.51 2.93 -3.45
CA TRP A 226 22.13 4.24 -3.20
C TRP A 226 22.14 4.64 -1.72
N SER A 227 21.46 3.94 -0.81
CA SER A 227 21.54 4.20 0.64
C SER A 227 22.97 4.14 1.18
N THR A 228 23.84 3.35 0.54
CA THR A 228 25.28 3.27 0.77
C THR A 228 26.03 4.61 0.63
N THR A 229 25.44 5.58 -0.09
CA THR A 229 26.04 6.87 -0.46
C THR A 229 25.65 8.05 0.44
N ARG A 230 24.61 7.90 1.27
CA ARG A 230 24.07 8.96 2.16
C ARG A 230 25.14 9.56 3.08
N ALA A 231 24.97 10.78 3.58
CA ALA A 231 25.98 11.40 4.44
C ALA A 231 26.12 10.68 5.80
N CYS A 232 24.98 10.37 6.40
CA CYS A 232 24.78 9.52 7.57
C CYS A 232 23.65 8.51 7.28
N ASP A 233 23.28 7.65 8.24
CA ASP A 233 22.32 6.55 8.06
C ASP A 233 22.58 5.71 6.79
N LYS A 234 23.87 5.53 6.47
CA LYS A 234 24.34 4.64 5.40
C LYS A 234 24.00 3.21 5.78
N ARG A 235 23.37 2.48 4.85
CA ARG A 235 23.10 1.06 5.01
C ARG A 235 23.80 0.25 3.93
N GLN A 236 24.55 -0.74 4.36
CA GLN A 236 24.97 -1.86 3.54
C GLN A 236 23.92 -2.97 3.61
N PRO A 237 23.89 -3.94 2.66
CA PRO A 237 22.97 -5.06 2.75
C PRO A 237 23.09 -5.85 4.06
N GLU A 238 24.30 -5.98 4.61
CA GLU A 238 24.56 -6.70 5.86
C GLU A 238 24.07 -5.98 7.12
N ASP A 239 23.76 -4.68 7.04
CA ASP A 239 23.24 -3.85 8.14
C ASP A 239 21.71 -3.92 8.27
N LEU A 240 21.03 -4.60 7.35
CA LEU A 240 19.57 -4.71 7.33
C LEU A 240 19.06 -5.65 8.42
N ASP A 241 18.05 -5.22 9.17
CA ASP A 241 17.31 -6.11 10.07
C ASP A 241 16.46 -7.07 9.22
N LEU A 242 16.80 -8.35 9.26
CA LEU A 242 16.11 -9.40 8.51
C LEU A 242 14.91 -9.99 9.28
N THR A 243 14.64 -9.55 10.52
CA THR A 243 13.71 -10.22 11.44
C THR A 243 12.31 -10.36 10.85
N ALA A 244 11.71 -9.26 10.39
CA ALA A 244 10.35 -9.27 9.82
C ALA A 244 10.26 -9.85 8.40
N PHE A 245 11.33 -9.77 7.60
CA PHE A 245 11.23 -9.92 6.14
C PHE A 245 11.28 -11.37 5.64
N THR A 246 10.38 -11.68 4.70
CA THR A 246 10.36 -12.94 3.94
C THR A 246 10.99 -12.78 2.55
N HIS A 247 10.90 -11.57 2.00
CA HIS A 247 11.47 -11.18 0.71
C HIS A 247 12.19 -9.84 0.89
N LEU A 248 13.30 -9.65 0.20
CA LEU A 248 13.90 -8.33 -0.01
C LEU A 248 14.11 -8.08 -1.50
N ASN A 249 13.73 -6.90 -1.97
CA ASN A 249 13.89 -6.45 -3.36
C ASN A 249 15.02 -5.42 -3.41
N PHE A 250 16.07 -5.66 -4.19
CA PHE A 250 17.11 -4.66 -4.41
C PHE A 250 16.61 -3.63 -5.42
N ALA A 251 16.56 -2.36 -5.02
CA ALA A 251 16.21 -1.21 -5.85
C ALA A 251 17.49 -0.45 -6.26
N PHE A 252 17.89 -0.41 -7.54
CA PHE A 252 17.32 -1.06 -8.72
C PHE A 252 18.42 -1.67 -9.60
N ALA A 253 18.01 -2.47 -10.58
CA ALA A 253 18.74 -2.61 -11.83
C ALA A 253 18.00 -1.85 -12.94
N TYR A 254 18.75 -1.40 -13.93
CA TYR A 254 18.25 -0.76 -15.14
C TYR A 254 18.43 -1.73 -16.33
N PHE A 255 18.10 -1.28 -17.54
CA PHE A 255 18.51 -1.95 -18.77
C PHE A 255 18.88 -0.92 -19.84
N ASP A 256 19.71 -1.33 -20.78
CA ASP A 256 20.11 -0.50 -21.91
C ASP A 256 18.90 -0.27 -22.86
N PRO A 257 18.55 1.00 -23.19
CA PRO A 257 17.31 1.31 -23.90
C PRO A 257 17.29 0.90 -25.38
N THR A 258 18.39 0.39 -25.95
CA THR A 258 18.48 -0.01 -27.37
C THR A 258 18.65 -1.53 -27.54
N SER A 259 19.46 -2.15 -26.70
CA SER A 259 19.73 -3.60 -26.72
C SER A 259 18.89 -4.41 -25.74
N PHE A 260 18.19 -3.72 -24.84
CA PHE A 260 17.37 -4.29 -23.76
C PHE A 260 18.13 -5.25 -22.82
N GLN A 261 19.47 -5.10 -22.74
CA GLN A 261 20.29 -5.89 -21.84
C GLN A 261 20.27 -5.29 -20.42
N MET A 262 20.19 -6.14 -19.41
CA MET A 262 20.25 -5.74 -18.00
C MET A 262 21.56 -5.00 -17.70
N ALA A 263 21.43 -3.85 -17.03
CA ALA A 263 22.52 -2.99 -16.63
C ALA A 263 22.41 -2.63 -15.14
N PRO A 264 23.52 -2.49 -14.40
CA PRO A 264 23.43 -1.95 -13.05
C PRO A 264 23.09 -0.45 -13.10
N MET A 265 22.39 0.06 -12.08
CA MET A 265 22.07 1.49 -11.98
C MET A 265 23.35 2.32 -11.74
N SER A 266 24.29 1.78 -10.96
CA SER A 266 25.61 2.34 -10.69
C SER A 266 26.72 1.30 -10.89
N ALA A 267 27.94 1.75 -11.20
CA ALA A 267 29.10 0.87 -11.36
C ALA A 267 29.47 0.08 -10.08
N GLY A 268 28.98 0.48 -8.90
CA GLY A 268 29.19 -0.22 -7.63
C GLY A 268 28.19 -1.36 -7.37
N ASP A 269 27.01 -1.32 -7.98
CA ASP A 269 25.91 -2.24 -7.65
C ASP A 269 26.23 -3.73 -7.89
N PRO A 270 27.02 -4.15 -8.90
CA PRO A 270 27.41 -5.55 -9.08
C PRO A 270 28.06 -6.20 -7.85
N ALA A 271 28.75 -5.41 -7.01
CA ALA A 271 29.28 -5.88 -5.74
C ALA A 271 28.20 -5.93 -4.63
N LEU A 272 27.28 -4.97 -4.63
CA LEU A 272 26.15 -4.92 -3.70
C LEU A 272 25.14 -6.05 -3.96
N TYR A 273 24.83 -6.37 -5.23
CA TYR A 273 23.94 -7.49 -5.59
C TYR A 273 24.39 -8.81 -4.97
N ARG A 274 25.69 -9.13 -5.05
CA ARG A 274 26.25 -10.37 -4.47
C ARG A 274 26.18 -10.39 -2.95
N ARG A 275 26.39 -9.25 -2.29
CA ARG A 275 26.30 -9.09 -0.83
C ARG A 275 24.85 -9.19 -0.34
N PHE A 276 23.93 -8.61 -1.11
CA PHE A 276 22.50 -8.66 -0.87
C PHE A 276 21.94 -10.08 -1.03
N THR A 277 22.24 -10.80 -2.12
CA THR A 277 21.78 -12.19 -2.26
C THR A 277 22.49 -13.15 -1.30
N ALA A 278 23.66 -12.78 -0.78
CA ALA A 278 24.33 -13.49 0.32
C ALA A 278 23.63 -13.32 1.69
N LEU A 279 22.65 -12.42 1.86
CA LEU A 279 21.84 -12.34 3.09
C LEU A 279 21.05 -13.63 3.36
N LYS A 280 20.84 -14.45 2.34
CA LYS A 280 20.32 -15.83 2.49
C LYS A 280 21.21 -16.74 3.35
N SER A 281 22.48 -16.39 3.57
CA SER A 281 23.32 -17.08 4.57
C SER A 281 22.93 -16.73 6.02
N LYS A 282 22.43 -15.51 6.28
CA LYS A 282 21.94 -15.07 7.59
C LYS A 282 20.50 -15.54 7.85
N LYS A 283 19.62 -15.38 6.86
CA LYS A 283 18.21 -15.83 6.91
C LYS A 283 17.90 -16.72 5.71
N PRO A 284 18.08 -18.04 5.80
CA PRO A 284 17.96 -18.92 4.62
C PRO A 284 16.55 -19.11 4.04
N SER A 285 15.51 -18.76 4.79
CA SER A 285 14.14 -18.68 4.29
C SER A 285 13.89 -17.41 3.46
N LEU A 286 14.80 -16.44 3.49
CA LEU A 286 14.70 -15.19 2.75
C LEU A 286 14.78 -15.44 1.24
N ARG A 287 13.92 -14.76 0.48
CA ARG A 287 14.05 -14.62 -0.96
C ARG A 287 14.61 -13.25 -1.29
N THR A 288 15.61 -13.20 -2.16
CA THR A 288 16.28 -11.96 -2.57
C THR A 288 16.01 -11.72 -4.04
N TRP A 289 15.35 -10.62 -4.37
CA TRP A 289 14.84 -10.28 -5.70
C TRP A 289 15.51 -9.01 -6.21
N ILE A 290 15.47 -8.77 -7.52
CA ILE A 290 15.91 -7.51 -8.14
C ILE A 290 14.68 -6.74 -8.64
N ALA A 291 14.54 -5.47 -8.25
CA ALA A 291 13.57 -4.57 -8.85
C ALA A 291 14.18 -3.90 -10.08
N VAL A 292 13.43 -3.82 -11.17
CA VAL A 292 13.87 -3.24 -12.45
C VAL A 292 13.00 -2.03 -12.78
N GLY A 293 13.63 -0.87 -12.98
CA GLY A 293 12.94 0.39 -13.28
C GLY A 293 13.03 1.41 -12.16
N GLY A 294 11.87 1.82 -11.63
CA GLY A 294 11.69 2.88 -10.64
C GLY A 294 11.58 4.28 -11.24
N TRP A 295 11.14 5.24 -10.42
CA TRP A 295 10.77 6.59 -10.85
C TRP A 295 11.86 7.27 -11.69
N SER A 296 13.11 7.19 -11.24
CA SER A 296 14.24 7.78 -11.93
C SER A 296 14.43 7.18 -13.32
N PHE A 297 14.31 5.85 -13.53
CA PHE A 297 14.52 5.21 -14.83
C PHE A 297 13.55 5.71 -15.91
N ASN A 298 12.33 6.02 -15.52
CA ASN A 298 11.26 6.47 -16.41
C ASN A 298 11.25 8.01 -16.58
N ASP A 299 12.24 8.72 -16.01
CA ASP A 299 12.33 10.18 -16.10
C ASP A 299 12.93 10.67 -17.44
N ALA A 300 12.41 11.79 -17.94
CA ALA A 300 12.83 12.42 -19.19
C ALA A 300 14.26 12.97 -19.18
N THR A 301 14.84 13.17 -17.99
CA THR A 301 16.15 13.83 -17.78
C THR A 301 17.33 12.86 -17.75
N ASN A 302 17.09 11.54 -17.82
CA ASN A 302 18.15 10.53 -17.82
C ASN A 302 19.08 10.63 -19.04
N ILE A 303 20.34 10.22 -18.83
CA ILE A 303 21.38 10.12 -19.86
C ILE A 303 22.08 8.76 -19.75
N PRO A 304 21.93 7.84 -20.73
CA PRO A 304 21.05 7.94 -21.90
C PRO A 304 19.57 8.03 -21.49
N ASN A 305 18.75 8.66 -22.34
CA ASN A 305 17.32 8.78 -22.07
C ASN A 305 16.67 7.38 -22.11
N THR A 306 16.00 7.04 -21.01
CA THR A 306 15.39 5.74 -20.73
C THR A 306 13.88 5.83 -20.55
N ARG A 307 13.28 7.02 -20.70
CA ARG A 307 11.84 7.28 -20.50
C ARG A 307 10.93 6.37 -21.33
N THR A 308 11.27 6.06 -22.58
CA THR A 308 10.48 5.14 -23.43
C THR A 308 10.92 3.68 -23.32
N ALA A 309 11.99 3.37 -22.58
CA ALA A 309 12.71 2.10 -22.70
C ALA A 309 11.85 0.87 -22.39
N PHE A 310 10.91 0.97 -21.43
CA PHE A 310 9.97 -0.12 -21.15
C PHE A 310 8.97 -0.31 -22.30
N SER A 311 8.37 0.76 -22.82
CA SER A 311 7.46 0.72 -23.97
C SER A 311 8.15 0.11 -25.20
N ASP A 312 9.36 0.59 -25.51
CA ASP A 312 10.21 0.07 -26.59
C ASP A 312 10.55 -1.42 -26.39
N MET A 313 10.86 -1.84 -25.15
CA MET A 313 11.17 -3.23 -24.80
C MET A 313 9.95 -4.16 -25.00
N VAL A 314 8.76 -3.76 -24.54
CA VAL A 314 7.55 -4.61 -24.66
C VAL A 314 6.95 -4.62 -26.07
N SER A 315 7.24 -3.60 -26.89
CA SER A 315 6.62 -3.35 -28.20
C SER A 315 6.71 -4.49 -29.22
N SER A 316 7.71 -5.37 -29.14
CA SER A 316 7.90 -6.46 -30.09
C SER A 316 8.46 -7.73 -29.46
N HIS A 317 8.11 -8.89 -30.02
CA HIS A 317 8.59 -10.19 -29.55
C HIS A 317 10.13 -10.28 -29.54
N GLY A 318 10.81 -9.68 -30.53
CA GLY A 318 12.28 -9.67 -30.58
C GLY A 318 12.91 -8.93 -29.39
N ASN A 319 12.37 -7.76 -29.05
CA ASN A 319 12.85 -6.93 -27.94
C ASN A 319 12.59 -7.63 -26.59
N ARG A 320 11.39 -8.18 -26.40
CA ARG A 320 11.02 -8.97 -25.23
C ARG A 320 11.93 -10.18 -25.03
N GLN A 321 12.19 -10.96 -26.10
CA GLN A 321 13.10 -12.11 -26.02
C GLN A 321 14.54 -11.70 -25.66
N ALA A 322 15.04 -10.60 -26.21
CA ALA A 322 16.36 -10.07 -25.85
C ALA A 322 16.45 -9.71 -24.36
N PHE A 323 15.44 -9.01 -23.84
CA PHE A 323 15.33 -8.66 -22.42
C PHE A 323 15.21 -9.91 -21.52
N ILE A 324 14.26 -10.81 -21.82
CA ILE A 324 14.02 -12.04 -21.05
C ILE A 324 15.30 -12.89 -20.95
N ALA A 325 16.04 -13.03 -22.05
CA ALA A 325 17.32 -13.75 -22.07
C ALA A 325 18.39 -13.07 -21.21
N SER A 326 18.52 -11.74 -21.29
CA SER A 326 19.48 -10.98 -20.50
C SER A 326 19.14 -10.99 -19.00
N LEU A 327 17.87 -10.83 -18.64
CA LEU A 327 17.38 -10.92 -17.27
C LEU A 327 17.60 -12.31 -16.67
N GLY A 328 17.31 -13.38 -17.42
CA GLY A 328 17.59 -14.75 -16.97
C GLY A 328 19.07 -14.98 -16.65
N GLN A 329 19.98 -14.43 -17.46
CA GLN A 329 21.42 -14.46 -17.20
C GLN A 329 21.81 -13.60 -15.97
N PHE A 330 21.21 -12.43 -15.81
CA PHE A 330 21.46 -11.53 -14.67
C PHE A 330 21.04 -12.17 -13.34
N LEU A 331 19.81 -12.71 -13.26
CA LEU A 331 19.29 -13.42 -12.09
C LEU A 331 20.20 -14.59 -11.69
N GLN A 332 20.64 -15.39 -12.68
CA GLN A 332 21.58 -16.49 -12.47
C GLN A 332 22.97 -16.01 -11.99
N THR A 333 23.49 -14.93 -12.57
CA THR A 333 24.84 -14.39 -12.28
C THR A 333 24.95 -13.85 -10.85
N TYR A 334 23.88 -13.24 -10.34
CA TYR A 334 23.85 -12.61 -9.02
C TYR A 334 23.08 -13.41 -7.97
N ASN A 335 22.55 -14.60 -8.30
CA ASN A 335 21.83 -15.50 -7.40
C ASN A 335 20.52 -14.93 -6.81
N PHE A 336 19.78 -14.15 -7.61
CA PHE A 336 18.44 -13.67 -7.27
C PHE A 336 17.39 -14.78 -7.43
N ASP A 337 16.34 -14.75 -6.60
CA ASP A 337 15.22 -15.71 -6.60
C ASP A 337 14.04 -15.26 -7.48
N GLY A 338 14.03 -14.01 -7.93
CA GLY A 338 12.96 -13.43 -8.73
C GLY A 338 13.22 -11.99 -9.15
N VAL A 339 12.27 -11.44 -9.91
CA VAL A 339 12.28 -10.08 -10.46
C VAL A 339 10.99 -9.34 -10.07
N ASP A 340 11.12 -8.07 -9.73
CA ASP A 340 10.01 -7.13 -9.65
C ASP A 340 10.12 -6.11 -10.79
N PHE A 341 9.02 -5.80 -11.47
CA PHE A 341 8.99 -4.72 -12.46
C PHE A 341 8.32 -3.48 -11.89
N ASP A 342 9.09 -2.40 -11.84
CA ASP A 342 8.67 -1.09 -11.38
C ASP A 342 8.67 -0.13 -12.58
N TRP A 343 7.74 -0.38 -13.51
CA TRP A 343 7.54 0.49 -14.68
C TRP A 343 6.57 1.61 -14.29
N GLU A 344 7.10 2.84 -14.27
CA GLU A 344 6.36 4.03 -13.85
C GLU A 344 6.17 5.03 -15.01
N TYR A 345 5.18 4.89 -15.90
CA TYR A 345 4.09 3.90 -15.95
C TYR A 345 3.70 3.55 -17.40
N PRO A 346 3.17 2.34 -17.68
CA PRO A 346 2.63 1.98 -19.00
C PRO A 346 1.48 2.90 -19.42
N ALA A 347 1.40 3.22 -20.71
CA ALA A 347 0.42 4.11 -21.33
C ALA A 347 0.36 5.57 -20.81
N ALA A 348 1.15 5.94 -19.79
CA ALA A 348 1.23 7.30 -19.26
C ALA A 348 2.17 8.15 -20.13
N ASP A 349 1.63 9.12 -20.87
CA ASP A 349 2.36 9.92 -21.85
C ASP A 349 3.44 10.79 -21.20
N ASP A 350 3.15 11.38 -20.05
CA ASP A 350 4.08 12.14 -19.20
C ASP A 350 5.29 11.31 -18.73
N ARG A 351 5.14 9.98 -18.71
CA ARG A 351 6.18 8.97 -18.40
C ARG A 351 6.71 8.23 -19.64
N GLY A 352 6.29 8.61 -20.84
CA GLY A 352 6.79 8.04 -22.10
C GLY A 352 6.12 6.74 -22.54
N GLY A 353 5.02 6.34 -21.90
CA GLY A 353 4.20 5.23 -22.34
C GLY A 353 3.30 5.58 -23.53
N VAL A 354 2.74 4.54 -24.15
CA VAL A 354 1.74 4.62 -25.23
C VAL A 354 0.62 3.61 -24.98
N GLU A 355 -0.57 3.83 -25.55
CA GLU A 355 -1.77 2.99 -25.34
C GLU A 355 -1.51 1.47 -25.51
N ALA A 356 -0.68 1.09 -26.48
CA ALA A 356 -0.32 -0.30 -26.76
C ALA A 356 0.44 -1.01 -25.61
N ASP A 357 1.04 -0.26 -24.68
CA ASP A 357 1.76 -0.80 -23.52
C ASP A 357 0.87 -1.73 -22.68
N THR A 358 -0.40 -1.36 -22.50
CA THR A 358 -1.37 -2.11 -21.69
C THR A 358 -1.43 -3.58 -22.10
N ALA A 359 -1.53 -3.87 -23.40
CA ALA A 359 -1.57 -5.23 -23.94
C ALA A 359 -0.17 -5.84 -24.14
N ASN A 360 0.82 -5.02 -24.49
CA ASN A 360 2.20 -5.48 -24.68
C ASN A 360 2.83 -5.96 -23.36
N PHE A 361 2.51 -5.32 -22.23
CA PHE A 361 3.04 -5.71 -20.92
C PHE A 361 2.46 -7.04 -20.43
N VAL A 362 1.17 -7.32 -20.67
CA VAL A 362 0.59 -8.66 -20.46
C VAL A 362 1.32 -9.71 -21.29
N THR A 363 1.54 -9.41 -22.58
CA THR A 363 2.24 -10.32 -23.50
C THR A 363 3.69 -10.59 -23.04
N PHE A 364 4.36 -9.56 -22.52
CA PHE A 364 5.69 -9.68 -21.91
C PHE A 364 5.70 -10.57 -20.67
N LEU A 365 4.79 -10.35 -19.72
CA LEU A 365 4.72 -11.16 -18.50
C LEU A 365 4.37 -12.62 -18.82
N GLN A 366 3.54 -12.87 -19.84
CA GLN A 366 3.26 -14.21 -20.35
C GLN A 366 4.52 -14.89 -20.92
N GLU A 367 5.27 -14.23 -21.80
CA GLU A 367 6.51 -14.76 -22.38
C GLU A 367 7.59 -14.98 -21.30
N LEU A 368 7.70 -14.06 -20.33
CA LEU A 368 8.62 -14.15 -19.21
C LEU A 368 8.28 -15.35 -18.30
N LYS A 369 7.02 -15.51 -17.90
CA LYS A 369 6.59 -16.62 -17.04
C LYS A 369 6.75 -17.97 -17.75
N ALA A 370 6.56 -18.03 -19.07
CA ALA A 370 6.85 -19.22 -19.87
C ALA A 370 8.35 -19.55 -19.91
N ALA A 371 9.23 -18.55 -19.97
CA ALA A 371 10.69 -18.74 -19.97
C ALA A 371 11.26 -19.12 -18.58
N PHE A 372 10.70 -18.56 -17.50
CA PHE A 372 11.19 -18.76 -16.14
C PHE A 372 10.55 -19.96 -15.42
N GLY A 373 9.28 -20.27 -15.73
CA GLY A 373 8.50 -21.30 -15.05
C GLY A 373 8.43 -21.06 -13.54
N ASP A 374 8.86 -22.06 -12.77
CA ASP A 374 8.94 -22.02 -11.30
C ASP A 374 10.37 -21.75 -10.78
N ARG A 375 11.32 -21.42 -11.67
CA ARG A 375 12.73 -21.18 -11.27
C ARG A 375 12.91 -19.82 -10.59
N TYR A 376 12.23 -18.82 -11.12
CA TYR A 376 12.29 -17.44 -10.66
C TYR A 376 10.86 -16.93 -10.48
N GLY A 377 10.64 -16.20 -9.40
CA GLY A 377 9.38 -15.49 -9.21
C GLY A 377 9.33 -14.19 -10.03
N VAL A 378 8.10 -13.71 -10.27
CA VAL A 378 7.81 -12.47 -11.01
C VAL A 378 6.77 -11.67 -10.23
N SER A 379 7.05 -10.41 -9.93
CA SER A 379 6.09 -9.45 -9.39
C SER A 379 6.10 -8.16 -10.20
N ILE A 380 5.08 -7.36 -10.00
CA ILE A 380 4.99 -6.01 -10.55
C ILE A 380 4.61 -5.04 -9.45
N THR A 381 5.06 -3.81 -9.58
CA THR A 381 4.68 -2.71 -8.69
C THR A 381 3.61 -1.85 -9.38
N LEU A 382 2.59 -1.45 -8.63
CA LEU A 382 1.38 -0.78 -9.12
C LEU A 382 1.19 0.57 -8.40
N PRO A 383 0.86 1.65 -9.13
CA PRO A 383 0.40 2.90 -8.51
C PRO A 383 -1.00 2.72 -7.91
N ALA A 384 -1.27 3.37 -6.78
CA ALA A 384 -2.61 3.39 -6.18
C ALA A 384 -3.60 4.32 -6.91
N SER A 385 -3.13 5.23 -7.78
CA SER A 385 -3.98 6.22 -8.45
C SER A 385 -4.61 5.69 -9.75
N TYR A 386 -5.88 6.01 -9.97
CA TYR A 386 -6.59 5.66 -11.21
C TYR A 386 -5.87 6.16 -12.48
N TRP A 387 -5.29 7.36 -12.41
CA TRP A 387 -4.63 8.03 -13.55
C TRP A 387 -3.51 7.19 -14.17
N TYR A 388 -2.71 6.50 -13.36
CA TYR A 388 -1.65 5.62 -13.85
C TYR A 388 -2.08 4.15 -13.89
N LEU A 389 -2.89 3.68 -12.94
CA LEU A 389 -3.29 2.28 -12.88
C LEU A 389 -4.14 1.84 -14.09
N GLN A 390 -4.85 2.78 -14.74
CA GLN A 390 -5.62 2.50 -15.97
C GLN A 390 -4.78 1.97 -17.15
N GLY A 391 -3.45 2.17 -17.15
CA GLY A 391 -2.51 1.60 -18.12
C GLY A 391 -2.15 0.12 -17.87
N PHE A 392 -2.69 -0.51 -16.83
CA PHE A 392 -2.42 -1.89 -16.46
C PHE A 392 -3.67 -2.76 -16.61
N ASP A 393 -3.62 -3.76 -17.51
CA ASP A 393 -4.59 -4.87 -17.48
C ASP A 393 -4.25 -5.84 -16.34
N VAL A 394 -4.43 -5.37 -15.10
CA VAL A 394 -4.20 -6.13 -13.87
C VAL A 394 -4.97 -7.46 -13.85
N LYS A 395 -6.13 -7.51 -14.51
CA LYS A 395 -6.96 -8.72 -14.60
C LYS A 395 -6.26 -9.82 -15.39
N ALA A 396 -5.61 -9.51 -16.51
CA ALA A 396 -4.81 -10.47 -17.25
C ALA A 396 -3.43 -10.71 -16.62
N MET A 397 -2.78 -9.66 -16.09
CA MET A 397 -1.43 -9.75 -15.49
C MET A 397 -1.37 -10.71 -14.30
N GLN A 398 -2.44 -10.81 -13.49
CA GLN A 398 -2.47 -11.66 -12.28
C GLN A 398 -2.22 -13.15 -12.53
N HIS A 399 -2.39 -13.61 -13.78
CA HIS A 399 -2.12 -14.99 -14.19
C HIS A 399 -0.63 -15.28 -14.40
N TYR A 400 0.20 -14.25 -14.59
CA TYR A 400 1.61 -14.37 -14.96
C TYR A 400 2.58 -13.89 -13.87
N VAL A 401 2.09 -13.09 -12.91
CA VAL A 401 2.83 -12.66 -11.73
C VAL A 401 2.48 -13.51 -10.50
N ASP A 402 3.41 -13.67 -9.58
CA ASP A 402 3.18 -14.31 -8.29
C ASP A 402 2.33 -13.41 -7.38
N TRP A 403 2.60 -12.10 -7.36
CA TRP A 403 1.81 -11.04 -6.69
C TRP A 403 2.07 -9.64 -7.33
N MET A 404 1.35 -8.64 -6.81
CA MET A 404 1.41 -7.23 -7.18
C MET A 404 1.64 -6.36 -5.93
N ASN A 405 2.65 -5.51 -5.93
CA ASN A 405 2.97 -4.58 -4.84
C ASN A 405 2.25 -3.25 -5.10
N VAL A 406 1.28 -2.85 -4.27
CA VAL A 406 0.58 -1.57 -4.44
C VAL A 406 1.35 -0.46 -3.71
N MET A 407 1.77 0.58 -4.43
CA MET A 407 2.38 1.78 -3.86
C MET A 407 1.31 2.66 -3.22
N SER A 408 0.82 2.25 -2.05
CA SER A 408 -0.18 2.94 -1.22
C SER A 408 0.44 4.08 -0.37
N TYR A 409 1.38 4.80 -0.97
CA TYR A 409 2.11 5.95 -0.44
C TYR A 409 2.35 6.95 -1.58
N ASP A 410 2.82 8.16 -1.26
CA ASP A 410 2.94 9.27 -2.22
C ASP A 410 1.62 9.64 -2.91
N ILE A 411 0.51 9.49 -2.18
CA ILE A 411 -0.82 9.98 -2.57
C ILE A 411 -0.79 11.52 -2.68
N HIS A 412 -0.05 12.17 -1.78
CA HIS A 412 0.08 13.62 -1.70
C HIS A 412 1.53 14.07 -1.46
N GLY A 413 1.86 15.26 -1.98
CA GLY A 413 3.22 15.80 -1.94
C GLY A 413 3.34 17.18 -2.57
N VAL A 414 4.58 17.67 -2.71
CA VAL A 414 4.85 19.04 -3.21
C VAL A 414 4.34 19.30 -4.63
N TRP A 415 4.11 18.25 -5.42
CA TRP A 415 3.54 18.32 -6.77
C TRP A 415 2.07 18.78 -6.80
N ASP A 416 1.33 18.62 -5.70
CA ASP A 416 -0.09 19.02 -5.61
C ASP A 416 -0.29 20.53 -5.83
N ALA A 417 0.73 21.35 -5.53
CA ALA A 417 0.70 22.79 -5.77
C ALA A 417 0.48 23.18 -7.25
N GLY A 418 0.86 22.32 -8.20
CA GLY A 418 0.64 22.53 -9.63
C GLY A 418 -0.73 22.05 -10.13
N ASN A 419 -1.49 21.32 -9.31
CA ASN A 419 -2.73 20.66 -9.72
C ASN A 419 -3.96 21.44 -9.23
N LYS A 420 -4.88 21.75 -10.16
CA LYS A 420 -6.09 22.55 -9.87
C LYS A 420 -7.10 21.89 -8.92
N HIS A 421 -7.01 20.58 -8.71
CA HIS A 421 -7.93 19.81 -7.86
C HIS A 421 -7.37 19.51 -6.48
N THR A 422 -6.07 19.20 -6.37
CA THR A 422 -5.43 18.91 -5.07
C THR A 422 -4.87 20.16 -4.40
N GLY A 423 -4.32 21.10 -5.17
CA GLY A 423 -3.87 22.42 -4.71
C GLY A 423 -2.65 22.41 -3.77
N PRO A 424 -2.12 23.58 -3.38
CA PRO A 424 -0.94 23.69 -2.50
C PRO A 424 -1.30 23.43 -1.02
N TYR A 425 -2.22 22.52 -0.74
CA TYR A 425 -2.67 22.21 0.62
C TYR A 425 -1.82 21.11 1.24
N VAL A 426 -1.47 21.24 2.52
CA VAL A 426 -0.83 20.13 3.24
C VAL A 426 -1.82 18.98 3.39
N ARG A 427 -1.40 17.81 2.92
CA ARG A 427 -2.16 16.56 2.99
C ARG A 427 -1.21 15.41 3.28
N PRO A 428 -1.68 14.31 3.89
CA PRO A 428 -0.81 13.21 4.26
C PRO A 428 -0.48 12.34 3.04
N HIS A 429 0.79 11.96 2.86
CA HIS A 429 1.18 11.13 1.71
C HIS A 429 0.70 9.67 1.77
N THR A 430 0.24 9.23 2.95
CA THR A 430 -0.46 7.97 3.17
C THR A 430 -1.79 8.27 3.87
N ASN A 431 -2.90 7.75 3.33
CA ASN A 431 -4.22 7.92 3.91
C ASN A 431 -5.05 6.66 3.67
N LEU A 432 -5.46 5.97 4.74
CA LEU A 432 -6.17 4.69 4.67
C LEU A 432 -7.50 4.76 3.90
N THR A 433 -8.19 5.91 3.88
CA THR A 433 -9.42 6.04 3.09
C THR A 433 -9.12 6.07 1.59
N GLU A 434 -8.07 6.79 1.19
CA GLU A 434 -7.62 6.88 -0.21
C GLU A 434 -6.90 5.60 -0.67
N ILE A 435 -6.28 4.87 0.26
CA ILE A 435 -5.75 3.52 0.02
C ILE A 435 -6.88 2.54 -0.30
N GLU A 436 -8.01 2.58 0.43
CA GLU A 436 -9.19 1.76 0.09
C GLU A 436 -9.77 2.15 -1.28
N GLU A 437 -9.82 3.44 -1.63
CA GLU A 437 -10.23 3.88 -2.98
C GLU A 437 -9.30 3.35 -4.08
N GLY A 438 -7.98 3.29 -3.83
CA GLY A 438 -7.01 2.66 -4.73
C GLY A 438 -7.17 1.14 -4.84
N LEU A 439 -7.44 0.44 -3.72
CA LEU A 439 -7.71 -1.00 -3.70
C LEU A 439 -9.03 -1.34 -4.41
N ASP A 440 -10.05 -0.48 -4.31
CA ASP A 440 -11.33 -0.65 -5.01
C ASP A 440 -11.17 -0.73 -6.53
N LEU A 441 -10.16 -0.06 -7.10
CA LEU A 441 -9.84 -0.18 -8.52
C LEU A 441 -9.47 -1.62 -8.91
N LEU A 442 -8.71 -2.32 -8.05
CA LEU A 442 -8.32 -3.72 -8.26
C LEU A 442 -9.52 -4.67 -8.09
N TRP A 443 -10.41 -4.40 -7.13
CA TRP A 443 -11.63 -5.19 -6.93
C TRP A 443 -12.61 -5.02 -8.09
N ARG A 444 -12.79 -3.79 -8.60
CA ARG A 444 -13.60 -3.52 -9.79
C ARG A 444 -13.04 -4.18 -11.04
N ALA A 445 -11.71 -4.21 -11.21
CA ALA A 445 -11.03 -4.93 -12.29
C ALA A 445 -11.13 -6.47 -12.16
N GLY A 446 -11.41 -7.00 -10.97
CA GLY A 446 -11.49 -8.44 -10.71
C GLY A 446 -10.12 -9.09 -10.46
N VAL A 447 -9.25 -8.42 -9.73
CA VAL A 447 -8.01 -8.97 -9.19
C VAL A 447 -8.33 -9.77 -7.91
N ASP A 448 -7.75 -10.96 -7.76
CA ASP A 448 -7.82 -11.71 -6.52
C ASP A 448 -6.98 -11.04 -5.42
N SER A 449 -7.58 -10.79 -4.26
CA SER A 449 -6.91 -10.35 -3.02
C SER A 449 -5.64 -11.14 -2.68
N SER A 450 -5.58 -12.44 -2.99
CA SER A 450 -4.40 -13.28 -2.76
C SER A 450 -3.18 -12.86 -3.59
N LYS A 451 -3.38 -12.05 -4.64
CA LYS A 451 -2.34 -11.46 -5.49
C LYS A 451 -1.89 -10.07 -5.04
N VAL A 452 -2.57 -9.43 -4.09
CA VAL A 452 -2.34 -8.02 -3.76
C VAL A 452 -1.55 -7.89 -2.44
N VAL A 453 -0.53 -7.04 -2.46
CA VAL A 453 0.37 -6.74 -1.34
C VAL A 453 0.30 -5.24 -1.04
N LEU A 454 0.02 -4.85 0.22
CA LEU A 454 -0.08 -3.44 0.63
C LEU A 454 1.30 -2.80 0.78
N GLY A 455 1.57 -1.68 0.12
CA GLY A 455 2.78 -0.87 0.33
C GLY A 455 2.67 0.07 1.54
N LEU A 456 3.75 0.18 2.29
CA LEU A 456 3.93 1.04 3.47
C LEU A 456 5.20 1.88 3.28
N GLY A 457 5.15 3.16 3.62
CA GLY A 457 6.31 4.06 3.61
C GLY A 457 7.03 4.06 4.96
N TRP A 458 8.37 3.99 4.95
CA TRP A 458 9.25 4.26 6.09
C TRP A 458 9.91 5.65 5.97
N TYR A 459 9.14 6.57 5.42
CA TYR A 459 9.45 7.98 5.25
C TYR A 459 8.14 8.77 5.31
N GLY A 460 8.25 10.09 5.44
CA GLY A 460 7.15 11.03 5.32
C GLY A 460 7.42 12.10 4.25
N ARG A 461 6.35 12.62 3.63
CA ARG A 461 6.44 13.86 2.84
C ARG A 461 6.27 15.08 3.74
N SER A 462 7.16 16.06 3.55
CA SER A 462 7.29 17.23 4.41
C SER A 462 7.04 18.53 3.64
N PHE A 463 6.57 19.54 4.36
CA PHE A 463 6.19 20.84 3.82
C PHE A 463 6.69 21.98 4.71
N THR A 464 6.93 23.13 4.10
CA THR A 464 7.07 24.40 4.80
C THR A 464 5.72 25.13 4.75
N LEU A 465 5.08 25.32 5.90
CA LEU A 465 3.77 25.98 6.02
C LEU A 465 3.87 27.47 5.69
N ALA A 466 2.91 27.96 4.90
CA ALA A 466 2.76 29.39 4.63
C ALA A 466 2.24 30.16 5.85
N ASP A 467 1.40 29.53 6.67
CA ASP A 467 0.93 30.02 7.97
C ASP A 467 1.11 28.93 9.05
N PRO A 468 2.06 29.07 9.99
CA PRO A 468 2.24 28.17 11.14
C PRO A 468 0.97 27.83 11.94
N SER A 469 0.01 28.74 12.00
CA SER A 469 -1.23 28.54 12.76
C SER A 469 -2.21 27.61 12.04
N CYS A 470 -2.05 27.41 10.72
CA CYS A 470 -2.80 26.45 9.93
C CYS A 470 -1.92 25.22 9.63
N ASN A 471 -2.05 24.18 10.47
CA ASN A 471 -1.20 22.97 10.40
C ASN A 471 -1.99 21.65 10.39
N THR A 472 -3.32 21.70 10.25
CA THR A 472 -4.17 20.52 10.11
C THR A 472 -4.35 20.16 8.62
N PRO A 473 -4.18 18.89 8.21
CA PRO A 473 -4.39 18.47 6.82
C PRO A 473 -5.88 18.35 6.47
N ASN A 474 -6.57 19.49 6.46
CA ASN A 474 -8.02 19.61 6.26
C ASN A 474 -8.41 20.13 4.86
N GLY A 475 -7.46 20.16 3.92
CA GLY A 475 -7.67 20.72 2.58
C GLY A 475 -7.76 22.25 2.52
N ALA A 476 -7.40 22.97 3.60
CA ALA A 476 -7.38 24.44 3.64
C ALA A 476 -6.03 25.04 4.03
N CYS A 477 -5.21 24.34 4.83
CA CYS A 477 -3.89 24.82 5.22
C CYS A 477 -2.87 24.66 4.08
N ILE A 478 -2.11 25.72 3.77
CA ILE A 478 -1.27 25.83 2.57
C ILE A 478 0.23 25.72 2.89
N PHE A 479 0.98 25.06 2.01
CA PHE A 479 2.45 25.08 2.00
C PHE A 479 3.00 26.07 0.97
N SER A 480 4.19 26.63 1.24
CA SER A 480 4.93 27.48 0.30
C SER A 480 5.94 26.70 -0.54
N GLU A 481 6.50 25.63 0.03
CA GLU A 481 7.53 24.79 -0.56
C GLU A 481 7.61 23.45 0.21
N GLY A 482 8.49 22.54 -0.24
CA GLY A 482 8.81 21.33 0.54
C GLY A 482 9.40 21.66 1.91
N GLY A 483 9.31 20.70 2.83
CA GLY A 483 10.02 20.80 4.11
C GLY A 483 11.53 20.83 3.90
N LYS A 484 12.26 21.39 4.87
CA LYS A 484 13.72 21.45 4.84
C LYS A 484 14.29 20.03 4.71
N PRO A 485 15.41 19.86 3.97
CA PRO A 485 16.02 18.55 3.78
C PRO A 485 16.48 17.94 5.10
N GLY A 486 16.30 16.61 5.22
CA GLY A 486 16.82 15.82 6.32
C GLY A 486 18.35 15.80 6.36
N GLU A 487 18.93 15.56 7.54
CA GLU A 487 20.38 15.62 7.76
C GLU A 487 21.18 14.49 7.08
N CYS A 488 20.53 13.35 6.78
CA CYS A 488 21.16 12.19 6.16
C CYS A 488 20.68 11.97 4.71
N THR A 489 19.39 12.18 4.43
CA THR A 489 18.83 12.10 3.07
C THR A 489 19.19 13.31 2.21
N ASN A 490 19.32 14.49 2.81
CA ASN A 490 19.47 15.77 2.12
C ASN A 490 18.38 16.02 1.04
N SER A 491 17.17 15.48 1.24
CA SER A 491 16.06 15.55 0.28
C SER A 491 14.99 16.54 0.76
N ALA A 492 14.80 17.64 0.05
CA ALA A 492 13.75 18.61 0.39
C ALA A 492 12.36 17.99 0.16
N GLY A 493 11.43 18.22 1.09
CA GLY A 493 10.08 17.66 1.04
C GLY A 493 9.95 16.17 1.39
N THR A 494 11.03 15.51 1.86
CA THR A 494 11.03 14.10 2.26
C THR A 494 11.90 13.89 3.49
N LEU A 495 11.48 13.04 4.44
CA LEU A 495 12.27 12.67 5.61
C LEU A 495 12.10 11.17 5.88
N THR A 496 13.16 10.43 6.20
CA THR A 496 13.00 9.02 6.63
C THR A 496 12.35 8.92 8.01
N ASN A 497 11.79 7.76 8.35
CA ASN A 497 11.34 7.47 9.71
C ASN A 497 12.48 7.63 10.72
N ALA A 498 13.73 7.27 10.37
CA ALA A 498 14.89 7.55 11.21
C ALA A 498 15.12 9.05 11.47
N GLU A 499 14.97 9.91 10.46
CA GLU A 499 15.07 11.37 10.60
C GLU A 499 13.90 11.96 11.41
N ILE A 500 12.67 11.49 11.15
CA ILE A 500 11.45 11.90 11.86
C ILE A 500 11.53 11.51 13.35
N ASN A 501 11.97 10.30 13.66
CA ASN A 501 12.18 9.83 15.04
C ASN A 501 13.18 10.72 15.79
N ARG A 502 14.25 11.18 15.12
CA ARG A 502 15.21 12.13 15.73
C ARG A 502 14.63 13.53 15.93
N ILE A 503 13.78 14.02 15.03
CA ILE A 503 13.04 15.28 15.21
C ILE A 503 12.11 15.17 16.43
N ILE A 504 11.36 14.07 16.57
CA ILE A 504 10.48 13.81 17.72
C ILE A 504 11.29 13.72 19.02
N ALA A 505 12.39 12.96 19.03
CA ALA A 505 13.25 12.78 20.20
C ALA A 505 13.94 14.07 20.68
N LYS A 506 14.19 15.02 19.77
CA LYS A 506 14.69 16.37 20.09
C LYS A 506 13.66 17.23 20.84
N GLY A 507 12.37 16.91 20.70
CA GLY A 507 11.26 17.63 21.31
C GLY A 507 10.95 18.98 20.66
N GLY A 508 9.94 19.67 21.20
CA GLY A 508 9.40 20.90 20.60
C GLY A 508 8.44 20.67 19.42
N THR A 509 8.03 19.42 19.20
CA THR A 509 7.05 19.02 18.19
C THR A 509 5.60 19.21 18.69
N THR A 510 4.69 19.56 17.78
CA THR A 510 3.24 19.39 18.00
C THR A 510 2.76 18.24 17.13
N THR A 511 2.16 17.20 17.73
CA THR A 511 1.67 16.01 17.01
C THR A 511 0.16 16.10 16.76
N GLY A 512 -0.25 15.77 15.55
CA GLY A 512 -1.63 15.45 15.20
C GLY A 512 -1.77 13.99 14.75
N PHE A 513 -2.98 13.46 14.86
CA PHE A 513 -3.33 12.09 14.52
C PHE A 513 -4.74 12.06 13.94
N ASP A 514 -4.88 11.46 12.76
CA ASP A 514 -6.18 11.07 12.22
C ASP A 514 -6.25 9.54 12.21
N ARG A 515 -7.19 9.01 13.01
CA ARG A 515 -7.39 7.57 13.19
C ARG A 515 -8.15 6.93 12.02
N GLN A 516 -8.97 7.69 11.29
CA GLN A 516 -9.72 7.20 10.14
C GLN A 516 -8.81 7.12 8.91
N ALA A 517 -7.98 8.15 8.70
CA ALA A 517 -6.92 8.13 7.69
C ALA A 517 -5.71 7.26 8.11
N ALA A 518 -5.67 6.82 9.37
CA ALA A 518 -4.55 6.10 9.98
C ALA A 518 -3.20 6.75 9.65
N VAL A 519 -3.04 8.02 10.02
CA VAL A 519 -1.82 8.80 9.74
C VAL A 519 -1.55 9.82 10.84
N LYS A 520 -0.28 10.06 11.11
CA LYS A 520 0.19 11.08 12.05
C LYS A 520 0.91 12.19 11.31
N TRP A 521 0.95 13.37 11.93
CA TRP A 521 1.81 14.45 11.48
C TRP A 521 2.43 15.18 12.65
N ILE A 522 3.59 15.80 12.43
CA ILE A 522 4.20 16.72 13.39
C ILE A 522 4.47 18.07 12.75
N THR A 523 4.45 19.13 13.56
CA THR A 523 5.11 20.39 13.25
C THR A 523 6.29 20.68 14.17
N TRP A 524 7.32 21.33 13.65
CA TRP A 524 8.51 21.77 14.38
C TRP A 524 9.13 23.04 13.76
N ASP A 525 10.18 23.58 14.38
CA ASP A 525 10.95 24.75 13.89
C ASP A 525 10.08 25.90 13.35
N SER A 526 9.01 26.21 14.09
CA SER A 526 7.94 27.19 13.80
C SER A 526 7.05 26.94 12.58
N ASN A 527 7.55 26.43 11.46
CA ASN A 527 6.76 26.32 10.23
C ASN A 527 7.00 25.04 9.41
N GLN A 528 7.71 24.06 9.95
CA GLN A 528 7.94 22.78 9.28
C GLN A 528 6.83 21.80 9.64
N TRP A 529 6.43 20.96 8.69
CA TRP A 529 5.36 19.97 8.82
C TRP A 529 5.76 18.67 8.11
N VAL A 530 5.41 17.50 8.65
CA VAL A 530 5.57 16.20 7.97
C VAL A 530 4.46 15.26 8.38
N SER A 531 3.85 14.56 7.41
CA SER A 531 3.00 13.39 7.65
C SER A 531 3.82 12.12 7.59
N TYR A 532 3.57 11.17 8.48
CA TYR A 532 4.33 9.94 8.58
C TYR A 532 3.52 8.82 9.23
N ASP A 533 4.11 7.62 9.23
CA ASP A 533 3.56 6.41 9.83
C ASP A 533 4.43 5.91 11.00
N ASP A 534 3.79 5.50 12.09
CA ASP A 534 4.40 4.86 13.26
C ASP A 534 3.68 3.55 13.62
N GLY A 535 4.13 2.88 14.69
CA GLY A 535 3.57 1.60 15.12
C GLY A 535 2.07 1.58 15.43
N GLU A 536 1.39 2.70 15.63
CA GLU A 536 -0.08 2.71 15.73
C GLU A 536 -0.73 2.72 14.35
N THR A 537 -0.26 3.60 13.46
CA THR A 537 -0.86 3.79 12.13
C THR A 537 -0.54 2.63 11.18
N ILE A 538 0.67 2.06 11.29
CA ILE A 538 1.08 0.83 10.59
C ILE A 538 0.19 -0.33 10.98
N GLN A 539 -0.13 -0.52 12.27
CA GLN A 539 -0.98 -1.62 12.71
C GLN A 539 -2.45 -1.43 12.30
N LEU A 540 -2.96 -0.18 12.23
CA LEU A 540 -4.26 0.11 11.62
C LEU A 540 -4.30 -0.27 10.13
N LYS A 541 -3.27 0.11 9.35
CA LYS A 541 -3.13 -0.23 7.93
C LYS A 541 -3.00 -1.75 7.70
N ILE A 542 -2.23 -2.46 8.54
CA ILE A 542 -2.12 -3.92 8.51
C ILE A 542 -3.44 -4.60 8.85
N SER A 543 -4.14 -4.13 9.89
CA SER A 543 -5.46 -4.65 10.28
C SER A 543 -6.48 -4.51 9.15
N HIS A 544 -6.50 -3.35 8.47
CA HIS A 544 -7.35 -3.13 7.30
C HIS A 544 -7.00 -4.07 6.14
N ALA A 545 -5.72 -4.22 5.82
CA ALA A 545 -5.25 -5.14 4.77
C ALA A 545 -5.60 -6.62 5.07
N ASN A 546 -5.52 -7.05 6.33
CA ASN A 546 -5.99 -8.37 6.75
C ASN A 546 -7.51 -8.50 6.55
N SER A 547 -8.29 -7.46 6.86
CA SER A 547 -9.74 -7.42 6.59
C SER A 547 -10.13 -7.43 5.09
N ARG A 548 -9.14 -7.28 4.20
CA ARG A 548 -9.25 -7.36 2.73
C ARG A 548 -8.49 -8.57 2.16
N CYS A 549 -8.04 -9.49 3.00
CA CYS A 549 -7.38 -10.75 2.60
C CYS A 549 -6.10 -10.58 1.77
N LEU A 550 -5.44 -9.43 1.90
CA LEU A 550 -4.20 -9.14 1.18
C LEU A 550 -3.13 -10.16 1.61
N SER A 551 -2.39 -10.72 0.65
CA SER A 551 -1.45 -11.83 0.92
C SER A 551 -0.11 -11.40 1.50
N GLY A 552 0.10 -10.08 1.61
CA GLY A 552 1.33 -9.53 2.16
C GLY A 552 1.31 -8.04 2.39
N LYS A 553 2.46 -7.57 2.87
CA LYS A 553 2.82 -6.15 3.01
C LYS A 553 4.24 -5.90 2.48
N MET A 554 4.42 -4.75 1.86
CA MET A 554 5.63 -4.28 1.21
C MET A 554 6.08 -2.96 1.85
N ILE A 555 7.38 -2.77 2.02
CA ILE A 555 7.98 -1.60 2.67
C ILE A 555 8.89 -0.87 1.67
N TRP A 556 8.66 0.43 1.47
CA TRP A 556 9.67 1.35 0.92
C TRP A 556 10.18 2.29 2.02
N ALA A 557 11.45 2.26 2.43
CA ALA A 557 12.48 1.28 2.12
C ALA A 557 13.19 0.86 3.40
N VAL A 558 13.70 -0.38 3.46
CA VAL A 558 14.16 -0.99 4.71
C VAL A 558 15.42 -0.33 5.28
N ASP A 559 16.19 0.32 4.42
CA ASP A 559 17.35 1.12 4.79
C ASP A 559 17.00 2.53 5.33
N GLN A 560 15.72 2.91 5.36
CA GLN A 560 15.23 4.16 5.95
C GLN A 560 14.92 4.02 7.46
N ASP A 561 15.05 2.81 8.02
CA ASP A 561 14.95 2.54 9.46
C ASP A 561 16.21 3.00 10.22
N ASP A 562 16.10 3.16 11.54
CA ASP A 562 17.21 3.51 12.44
C ASP A 562 18.01 2.28 12.90
N SER A 563 19.15 2.49 13.59
CA SER A 563 20.05 1.40 13.98
C SER A 563 19.45 0.43 15.01
N GLN A 564 18.32 0.79 15.62
CA GLN A 564 17.62 0.01 16.63
C GLN A 564 16.46 -0.80 16.04
N GLY A 565 16.20 -0.65 14.73
CA GLY A 565 15.11 -1.31 14.02
C GLY A 565 13.73 -0.80 14.44
N SER A 566 13.59 0.48 14.80
CA SER A 566 12.33 1.02 15.33
C SER A 566 11.14 0.81 14.39
N SER A 567 11.32 1.05 13.08
CA SER A 567 10.29 0.85 12.06
C SER A 567 10.00 -0.65 11.85
N THR A 568 11.02 -1.50 11.98
CA THR A 568 10.88 -2.96 11.99
C THR A 568 10.07 -3.44 13.20
N ASN A 569 10.26 -2.83 14.38
CA ASN A 569 9.48 -3.13 15.59
C ASN A 569 8.04 -2.67 15.47
N ASP A 570 7.81 -1.49 14.89
CA ASP A 570 6.48 -0.95 14.59
C ASP A 570 5.72 -1.82 13.58
N LEU A 571 6.39 -2.31 12.54
CA LEU A 571 5.88 -3.30 11.58
C LEU A 571 5.47 -4.63 12.25
N LEU A 572 6.25 -5.08 13.23
CA LEU A 572 5.99 -6.28 14.02
C LEU A 572 4.97 -6.08 15.16
N GLY A 573 4.52 -4.85 15.42
CA GLY A 573 3.60 -4.52 16.52
C GLY A 573 4.27 -4.56 17.91
N ILE A 574 5.61 -4.61 17.97
CA ILE A 574 6.42 -4.67 19.20
C ILE A 574 7.19 -3.36 19.47
N GLY A 575 6.82 -2.27 18.78
CA GLY A 575 7.38 -0.94 19.01
C GLY A 575 6.72 -0.19 20.18
N PRO A 576 7.34 0.92 20.65
CA PRO A 576 6.85 1.68 21.81
C PRO A 576 5.44 2.24 21.64
N ALA A 577 5.00 2.54 20.41
CA ALA A 577 3.64 2.98 20.12
C ALA A 577 2.57 1.94 20.53
N ASN A 578 2.95 0.65 20.59
CA ASN A 578 2.10 -0.45 21.02
C ASN A 578 2.33 -0.84 22.51
N GLY A 579 3.07 -0.03 23.26
CA GLY A 579 3.30 -0.22 24.70
C GLY A 579 4.37 -1.25 25.08
N VAL A 580 5.14 -1.76 24.11
CA VAL A 580 6.20 -2.75 24.32
C VAL A 580 7.54 -2.05 24.61
N SER A 581 8.29 -2.52 25.60
CA SER A 581 9.59 -1.94 25.94
C SER A 581 10.70 -2.41 24.99
N PRO A 582 11.82 -1.66 24.84
CA PRO A 582 12.95 -2.08 24.00
C PRO A 582 13.54 -3.45 24.38
N GLU A 583 13.56 -3.77 25.68
CA GLU A 583 14.04 -5.05 26.22
C GLU A 583 13.09 -6.20 25.89
N GLU A 584 11.78 -5.98 26.01
CA GLU A 584 10.76 -6.96 25.63
C GLU A 584 10.75 -7.19 24.12
N ALA A 585 10.85 -6.12 23.32
CA ALA A 585 10.98 -6.18 21.87
C ALA A 585 12.22 -6.98 21.45
N GLN A 586 13.39 -6.75 22.07
CA GLN A 586 14.60 -7.54 21.78
C GLN A 586 14.38 -9.02 22.07
N LYS A 587 13.78 -9.37 23.20
CA LYS A 587 13.48 -10.76 23.53
C LYS A 587 12.56 -11.41 22.50
N ILE A 588 11.52 -10.71 22.04
CA ILE A 588 10.62 -11.21 21.00
C ILE A 588 11.37 -11.41 19.66
N ARG A 589 12.28 -10.50 19.29
CA ARG A 589 13.15 -10.67 18.11
C ARG A 589 14.04 -11.90 18.23
N ASP A 590 14.66 -12.12 19.39
CA ASP A 590 15.52 -13.30 19.65
C ASP A 590 14.71 -14.61 19.57
N ASP A 591 13.52 -14.64 20.18
CA ASP A 591 12.60 -15.80 20.12
C ASP A 591 12.15 -16.08 18.67
N LEU A 592 11.86 -15.04 17.87
CA LEU A 592 11.49 -15.17 16.45
C LEU A 592 12.66 -15.62 15.56
N ALA A 593 13.88 -15.15 15.83
CA ALA A 593 15.08 -15.61 15.14
C ALA A 593 15.35 -17.09 15.41
N ASN A 594 15.28 -17.51 16.68
CA ASN A 594 15.40 -18.92 17.10
C ASN A 594 14.32 -19.80 16.44
N ALA A 595 13.06 -19.35 16.42
CA ALA A 595 11.97 -20.08 15.76
C ALA A 595 12.18 -20.21 14.24
N THR A 596 12.66 -19.13 13.59
CA THR A 596 12.98 -19.14 12.16
C THR A 596 14.10 -20.12 11.83
N GLN A 597 15.19 -20.12 12.63
CA GLN A 597 16.31 -21.03 12.44
C GLN A 597 15.87 -22.49 12.65
N ALA A 598 15.09 -22.78 13.69
CA ALA A 598 14.54 -24.11 13.95
C ALA A 598 13.64 -24.60 12.80
N ALA A 599 12.77 -23.73 12.26
CA ALA A 599 11.93 -24.07 11.11
C ALA A 599 12.75 -24.34 9.83
N ALA A 600 13.83 -23.59 9.59
CA ALA A 600 14.70 -23.77 8.43
C ALA A 600 15.57 -25.05 8.53
N VAL A 601 15.97 -25.43 9.75
CA VAL A 601 16.58 -26.74 10.03
C VAL A 601 15.56 -27.87 9.77
N ALA A 602 14.35 -27.77 10.32
CA ALA A 602 13.32 -28.80 10.20
C ALA A 602 12.83 -29.00 8.76
N SER A 603 12.79 -27.96 7.93
CA SER A 603 12.43 -28.07 6.50
C SER A 603 13.50 -28.75 5.66
N SER A 604 14.75 -28.84 6.16
CA SER A 604 15.92 -29.34 5.42
C SER A 604 16.40 -30.70 5.89
N CYS A 605 16.35 -30.99 7.18
CA CYS A 605 16.88 -32.21 7.76
C CYS A 605 15.84 -32.95 8.61
N TYR A 606 15.93 -34.28 8.65
CA TYR A 606 15.07 -35.17 9.42
C TYR A 606 15.83 -36.40 9.90
N TRP A 607 15.31 -37.12 10.90
CA TRP A 607 15.84 -38.41 11.33
C TRP A 607 15.13 -39.59 10.65
N THR A 608 15.87 -40.63 10.33
CA THR A 608 15.30 -41.93 9.93
C THR A 608 14.87 -42.75 11.16
N PHE A 609 14.13 -43.84 10.96
CA PHE A 609 13.97 -44.84 12.03
C PHE A 609 15.27 -45.66 12.18
N CYS A 610 15.37 -46.46 13.24
CA CYS A 610 16.54 -47.28 13.51
C CYS A 610 16.82 -48.28 12.38
N GLY A 611 18.02 -48.22 11.81
CA GLY A 611 18.47 -49.07 10.71
C GLY A 611 18.05 -48.60 9.31
N ASP A 612 17.28 -47.53 9.18
CA ASP A 612 16.84 -47.00 7.88
C ASP A 612 17.86 -46.02 7.27
N ASP A 613 18.09 -46.17 5.97
CA ASP A 613 18.83 -45.24 5.12
C ASP A 613 18.02 -43.98 4.73
N CYS A 614 18.70 -42.96 4.24
CA CYS A 614 18.04 -41.74 3.74
C CYS A 614 17.16 -42.02 2.51
N THR A 615 15.96 -41.41 2.50
CA THR A 615 15.06 -41.37 1.33
C THR A 615 15.82 -40.89 0.09
N PRO A 616 15.66 -41.51 -1.10
CA PRO A 616 16.41 -41.15 -2.31
C PRO A 616 16.46 -39.65 -2.60
N GLY A 617 17.67 -39.14 -2.81
CA GLY A 617 17.97 -37.72 -2.99
C GLY A 617 18.42 -37.01 -1.71
N TYR A 618 18.01 -37.47 -0.53
CA TYR A 618 18.50 -36.94 0.75
C TYR A 618 19.84 -37.60 1.12
N PHE A 619 20.77 -36.85 1.70
CA PHE A 619 22.10 -37.33 2.03
C PHE A 619 22.30 -37.47 3.56
N PRO A 620 23.08 -38.45 4.03
CA PRO A 620 23.35 -38.63 5.45
C PRO A 620 24.36 -37.58 5.97
N ALA A 621 24.05 -36.95 7.10
CA ALA A 621 24.89 -35.96 7.76
C ALA A 621 25.58 -36.53 9.02
N THR A 622 24.85 -37.27 9.86
CA THR A 622 25.40 -37.96 11.04
C THR A 622 24.50 -39.12 11.47
N VAL A 623 24.95 -39.91 12.44
CA VAL A 623 24.20 -41.02 13.03
C VAL A 623 24.16 -40.89 14.55
N ALA A 624 23.09 -41.39 15.16
CA ALA A 624 22.90 -41.44 16.61
C ALA A 624 22.04 -42.65 17.01
N ARG A 625 22.10 -43.05 18.28
CA ARG A 625 21.32 -44.20 18.81
C ARG A 625 20.44 -43.85 20.01
N GLY A 626 20.62 -42.68 20.60
CA GLY A 626 19.80 -42.21 21.72
C GLY A 626 18.47 -41.62 21.27
N GLN A 627 17.72 -41.09 22.23
CA GLN A 627 16.44 -40.45 22.01
C GLN A 627 16.62 -39.16 21.20
N VAL A 628 15.87 -39.02 20.11
CA VAL A 628 15.76 -37.76 19.36
C VAL A 628 14.85 -36.79 20.11
N ALA A 629 15.29 -35.54 20.24
CA ALA A 629 14.60 -34.54 21.06
C ALA A 629 13.19 -34.18 20.55
N GLY A 630 12.32 -33.77 21.48
CA GLY A 630 10.93 -33.37 21.19
C GLY A 630 9.96 -34.54 21.00
N ILE A 631 10.43 -35.67 20.48
CA ILE A 631 9.64 -36.91 20.45
C ILE A 631 9.57 -37.45 21.88
N GLN A 632 8.37 -37.61 22.41
CA GLN A 632 8.16 -37.76 23.86
C GLN A 632 8.66 -39.10 24.45
N ARG A 633 8.88 -40.11 23.60
CA ARG A 633 9.32 -41.48 23.95
C ARG A 633 9.99 -42.15 22.74
N ASP A 634 10.43 -43.40 22.93
CA ASP A 634 10.44 -44.46 21.91
C ASP A 634 11.14 -44.16 20.57
N THR A 635 12.38 -43.62 20.58
CA THR A 635 13.25 -43.60 19.39
C THR A 635 14.65 -44.20 19.60
N GLU A 636 15.02 -44.56 20.83
CA GLU A 636 16.32 -45.19 21.11
C GLU A 636 16.51 -46.49 20.33
N CYS A 637 17.66 -46.64 19.69
CA CYS A 637 17.96 -47.80 18.85
C CYS A 637 18.60 -48.94 19.64
N PRO A 638 18.38 -50.20 19.21
CA PRO A 638 19.21 -51.33 19.60
C PRO A 638 20.71 -51.05 19.41
N ALA A 639 21.56 -51.71 20.19
CA ALA A 639 23.00 -51.42 20.22
C ALA A 639 23.75 -51.67 18.90
N ASP A 640 23.14 -52.42 17.97
CA ASP A 640 23.61 -52.74 16.62
C ASP A 640 23.01 -51.82 15.53
N GLN A 641 22.16 -50.85 15.90
CA GLN A 641 21.44 -49.98 14.97
C GLN A 641 21.61 -48.50 15.31
N TYR A 642 21.38 -47.65 14.30
CA TYR A 642 21.44 -46.20 14.41
C TYR A 642 20.27 -45.58 13.65
N GLN A 643 19.83 -44.39 14.08
CA GLN A 643 19.09 -43.45 13.25
C GLN A 643 20.10 -42.62 12.45
N THR A 644 19.71 -42.21 11.26
CA THR A 644 20.51 -41.34 10.38
C THR A 644 19.85 -39.97 10.28
N LEU A 645 20.62 -38.90 10.50
CA LEU A 645 20.20 -37.53 10.19
C LEU A 645 20.37 -37.32 8.69
N CYS A 646 19.28 -37.14 7.97
CA CYS A 646 19.24 -37.01 6.52
C CYS A 646 18.82 -35.61 6.11
N CYS A 647 19.57 -34.99 5.19
CA CYS A 647 19.35 -33.60 4.76
C CYS A 647 19.07 -33.48 3.25
N ALA A 648 18.28 -32.48 2.87
CA ALA A 648 17.81 -32.24 1.52
C ALA A 648 18.92 -31.80 0.55
N PRO A 649 18.85 -32.12 -0.75
CA PRO A 649 19.73 -31.56 -1.78
C PRO A 649 19.83 -30.03 -1.67
N GLY A 650 21.05 -29.49 -1.75
CA GLY A 650 21.30 -28.05 -1.60
C GLY A 650 21.49 -27.59 -0.15
N THR A 651 21.25 -28.44 0.85
CA THR A 651 21.72 -28.20 2.23
C THR A 651 23.25 -28.25 2.25
N THR A 652 23.89 -27.23 2.80
CA THR A 652 25.32 -27.22 3.13
C THR A 652 25.45 -27.44 4.64
N MET A 653 26.10 -28.52 5.06
CA MET A 653 26.29 -28.80 6.48
C MET A 653 27.38 -27.94 7.13
N GLY A 654 28.37 -27.49 6.36
CA GLY A 654 29.55 -26.80 6.90
C GLY A 654 30.42 -27.74 7.74
N THR A 655 31.01 -27.22 8.82
CA THR A 655 31.80 -28.01 9.76
C THR A 655 30.93 -28.40 10.95
N CYS A 656 30.62 -29.69 11.09
CA CYS A 656 29.73 -30.18 12.14
C CYS A 656 30.42 -31.08 13.18
N LYS A 657 29.94 -31.02 14.43
CA LYS A 657 30.31 -31.93 15.51
C LYS A 657 29.18 -32.08 16.54
N TRP A 658 29.25 -33.14 17.34
CA TRP A 658 28.43 -33.28 18.55
C TRP A 658 29.09 -32.53 19.71
N ASP A 659 28.35 -31.58 20.29
CA ASP A 659 28.71 -30.82 21.49
C ASP A 659 27.72 -31.10 22.62
N GLY A 660 28.07 -30.71 23.84
CA GLY A 660 27.18 -30.77 25.01
C GLY A 660 27.35 -31.95 25.94
N TRP A 661 28.22 -32.92 25.61
CA TRP A 661 28.62 -33.97 26.54
C TRP A 661 29.52 -33.41 27.64
N ARG A 662 29.25 -33.78 28.90
CA ARG A 662 29.91 -33.18 30.08
C ARG A 662 30.74 -34.16 30.92
N GLY A 663 30.73 -35.45 30.58
CA GLY A 663 31.33 -36.51 31.38
C GLY A 663 30.34 -37.63 31.72
N VAL A 664 30.87 -38.81 32.04
CA VAL A 664 30.07 -39.96 32.48
C VAL A 664 29.29 -39.61 33.75
N GLY A 665 28.00 -39.98 33.80
CA GLY A 665 27.11 -39.71 34.94
C GLY A 665 26.59 -38.28 35.05
N LEU A 666 26.96 -37.37 34.13
CA LEU A 666 26.41 -36.02 34.06
C LEU A 666 25.36 -35.89 32.95
N SER A 667 24.39 -35.00 33.16
CA SER A 667 23.42 -34.63 32.14
C SER A 667 24.06 -33.73 31.08
N CYS A 668 23.72 -33.98 29.82
CA CYS A 668 24.20 -33.20 28.68
C CYS A 668 23.48 -31.85 28.56
N ALA A 669 24.17 -30.86 28.00
CA ALA A 669 23.64 -29.53 27.74
C ALA A 669 23.56 -29.27 26.23
N PRO A 670 22.38 -29.03 25.64
CA PRO A 670 22.23 -28.90 24.17
C PRO A 670 22.65 -27.49 23.69
N ALA A 671 23.94 -27.20 23.80
CA ALA A 671 24.56 -25.94 23.43
C ALA A 671 25.83 -26.21 22.61
N CYS A 672 26.10 -25.35 21.63
CA CYS A 672 27.32 -25.39 20.83
C CYS A 672 28.47 -24.71 21.57
N SER A 673 29.70 -25.22 21.40
CA SER A 673 30.89 -24.54 21.92
C SER A 673 31.36 -23.40 21.02
N ASP A 674 30.94 -23.42 19.76
CA ASP A 674 31.06 -22.33 18.79
C ASP A 674 29.74 -21.53 18.83
N SER A 675 29.84 -20.21 19.02
CA SER A 675 28.69 -19.30 19.07
C SER A 675 27.98 -19.17 17.73
N ASP A 676 28.70 -19.41 16.62
CA ASP A 676 28.22 -19.16 15.27
C ASP A 676 27.68 -20.45 14.62
N ALA A 677 27.71 -21.56 15.37
CA ALA A 677 27.21 -22.86 14.92
C ALA A 677 25.68 -23.00 15.10
N THR A 678 25.01 -23.45 14.04
CA THR A 678 23.59 -23.80 14.10
C THR A 678 23.41 -25.17 14.75
N ILE A 679 22.46 -25.31 15.69
CA ILE A 679 22.05 -26.62 16.19
C ILE A 679 21.11 -27.28 15.16
N VAL A 680 21.63 -28.22 14.39
CA VAL A 680 20.88 -28.92 13.32
C VAL A 680 20.11 -30.13 13.86
N ALA A 681 20.60 -30.76 14.93
CA ALA A 681 19.91 -31.88 15.57
C ALA A 681 20.24 -31.98 17.06
N ARG A 682 19.44 -32.76 17.81
CA ARG A 682 19.66 -33.06 19.23
C ARG A 682 19.34 -34.52 19.53
N ASN A 683 20.22 -35.20 20.25
CA ASN A 683 20.08 -36.62 20.59
C ASN A 683 20.72 -36.92 21.97
N SER A 684 20.24 -37.93 22.72
CA SER A 684 20.82 -38.31 24.01
C SER A 684 22.08 -39.18 23.91
N ASN A 685 22.40 -39.78 22.76
CA ASN A 685 23.55 -40.67 22.61
C ASN A 685 24.10 -40.69 21.18
N SER A 686 25.34 -40.22 21.00
CA SER A 686 26.08 -40.21 19.74
C SER A 686 27.35 -41.07 19.86
N GLY A 687 27.31 -42.28 19.30
CA GLY A 687 28.40 -43.26 19.42
C GLY A 687 28.59 -43.71 20.88
N ASP A 688 29.80 -43.63 21.41
CA ASP A 688 30.10 -44.04 22.79
C ASP A 688 29.77 -42.98 23.86
N LEU A 689 29.30 -41.79 23.46
CA LEU A 689 29.01 -40.67 24.36
C LEU A 689 27.53 -40.67 24.78
N ASP A 690 27.26 -41.28 25.94
CA ASP A 690 25.92 -41.41 26.53
C ASP A 690 25.58 -40.28 27.53
N CYS A 691 24.35 -39.77 27.47
CA CYS A 691 23.85 -38.70 28.34
C CYS A 691 23.01 -39.24 29.49
N ASN A 692 23.41 -38.96 30.74
CA ASN A 692 22.59 -39.25 31.91
C ASN A 692 21.56 -38.12 32.12
N GLY A 693 20.64 -38.00 31.14
CA GLY A 693 19.66 -36.92 31.01
C GLY A 693 20.13 -35.75 30.13
N GLY A 694 19.17 -34.99 29.61
CA GLY A 694 19.44 -33.92 28.64
C GLY A 694 19.76 -34.45 27.24
N TYR A 695 20.30 -33.59 26.38
CA TYR A 695 20.66 -33.92 25.00
C TYR A 695 22.02 -33.30 24.63
N GLN A 696 22.77 -33.97 23.77
CA GLN A 696 23.84 -33.36 22.99
C GLN A 696 23.23 -32.59 21.81
N ALA A 697 23.97 -31.60 21.31
CA ALA A 697 23.61 -30.82 20.13
C ALA A 697 24.56 -31.16 18.97
N TYR A 698 24.01 -31.44 17.79
CA TYR A 698 24.78 -31.53 16.56
C TYR A 698 24.91 -30.12 15.99
N CYS A 699 26.08 -29.53 16.22
CA CYS A 699 26.41 -28.14 15.98
C CYS A 699 27.20 -28.00 14.69
N CYS A 700 26.73 -27.14 13.80
CA CYS A 700 27.25 -26.98 12.44
C CYS A 700 27.56 -25.52 12.11
N SER A 701 28.85 -25.21 12.02
CA SER A 701 29.36 -23.88 11.65
C SER A 701 29.34 -23.74 10.13
N GLY A 702 28.64 -22.70 9.62
CA GLY A 702 28.40 -22.53 8.18
C GLY A 702 27.27 -23.41 7.63
N PHE A 703 26.32 -23.83 8.46
CA PHE A 703 25.10 -24.50 8.00
C PHE A 703 24.25 -23.58 7.11
N VAL A 704 23.86 -24.08 5.94
CA VAL A 704 22.89 -23.44 5.04
C VAL A 704 21.82 -24.48 4.69
N PRO A 705 20.55 -24.30 5.09
CA PRO A 705 19.45 -25.20 4.76
C PRO A 705 19.10 -25.16 3.27
N SER A 706 18.35 -26.15 2.79
CA SER A 706 17.94 -26.22 1.39
C SER A 706 16.86 -25.19 1.04
N SER A 707 16.98 -24.61 -0.16
CA SER A 707 15.92 -23.81 -0.79
C SER A 707 14.76 -24.64 -1.36
N ARG A 708 14.88 -25.97 -1.34
CA ARG A 708 13.82 -26.94 -1.67
C ARG A 708 13.24 -27.51 -0.38
N THR A 709 12.02 -27.12 -0.05
CA THR A 709 11.35 -27.55 1.18
C THR A 709 10.91 -29.02 1.13
N ASN A 710 11.22 -29.75 2.20
CA ASN A 710 10.47 -30.92 2.63
C ASN A 710 9.18 -30.41 3.34
N THR A 711 8.02 -31.08 3.37
CA THR A 711 7.71 -32.50 3.19
C THR A 711 6.44 -32.75 2.36
N GLY A 712 6.61 -33.23 1.12
CA GLY A 712 5.49 -33.81 0.37
C GLY A 712 5.15 -35.21 0.88
N ASN A 713 4.13 -35.35 1.74
CA ASN A 713 3.55 -36.60 2.23
C ASN A 713 4.46 -37.57 3.03
N LEU A 714 5.67 -37.18 3.43
CA LEU A 714 6.55 -38.02 4.24
C LEU A 714 6.27 -37.85 5.76
N ALA A 715 6.05 -38.95 6.47
CA ALA A 715 5.90 -38.97 7.92
C ALA A 715 7.29 -39.09 8.59
N LEU A 716 7.96 -37.96 8.76
CA LEU A 716 9.37 -37.91 9.16
C LEU A 716 9.59 -37.70 10.66
N VAL A 717 10.66 -38.31 11.18
CA VAL A 717 11.03 -38.30 12.60
C VAL A 717 11.84 -37.03 12.91
N GLY A 718 11.51 -36.36 14.01
CA GLY A 718 12.36 -35.31 14.60
C GLY A 718 12.17 -33.88 14.08
N GLN A 719 11.23 -33.62 13.16
CA GLN A 719 11.02 -32.29 12.56
C GLN A 719 10.28 -31.26 13.46
N GLY A 720 10.31 -31.41 14.79
CA GLY A 720 9.75 -30.42 15.72
C GLY A 720 8.23 -30.23 15.63
N GLY A 721 7.45 -31.31 15.81
CA GLY A 721 5.99 -31.24 15.81
C GLY A 721 5.33 -32.43 16.54
N ILE A 722 4.30 -32.12 17.32
CA ILE A 722 3.52 -32.96 18.24
C ILE A 722 3.34 -34.43 17.82
N THR A 723 3.52 -35.35 18.78
CA THR A 723 3.27 -36.79 18.66
C THR A 723 1.89 -37.14 18.12
N LYS A 724 1.81 -37.85 17.00
CA LYS A 724 0.53 -38.36 16.48
C LYS A 724 0.12 -39.63 17.23
N ARG A 725 -0.71 -39.48 18.28
CA ARG A 725 -1.53 -40.61 18.79
C ARG A 725 -2.43 -41.11 17.65
N GLY A 726 -2.50 -42.43 17.49
CA GLY A 726 -3.18 -43.04 16.36
C GLY A 726 -4.71 -42.85 16.40
N LEU A 727 -5.28 -42.56 15.23
CA LEU A 727 -6.64 -42.91 14.78
C LEU A 727 -6.74 -42.54 13.28
N GLY A 728 -7.56 -43.27 12.53
CA GLY A 728 -7.78 -43.02 11.11
C GLY A 728 -8.56 -41.72 10.87
N GLY A 729 -8.06 -40.87 9.98
CA GLY A 729 -8.62 -39.56 9.65
C GLY A 729 -7.59 -38.71 8.92
N GLY A 730 -8.02 -37.98 7.88
CA GLY A 730 -7.14 -37.17 7.02
C GLY A 730 -6.47 -36.02 7.78
N VAL A 731 -5.29 -35.58 7.31
CA VAL A 731 -4.50 -34.54 7.97
C VAL A 731 -4.18 -33.40 7.01
N ALA A 732 -4.63 -32.20 7.40
CA ALA A 732 -4.08 -30.92 6.98
C ALA A 732 -3.98 -30.03 8.24
N GLY A 733 -2.96 -29.16 8.34
CA GLY A 733 -2.90 -28.14 9.41
C GLY A 733 -1.79 -28.26 10.47
N GLY A 734 -0.76 -29.09 10.30
CA GLY A 734 0.27 -29.31 11.34
C GLY A 734 1.20 -28.12 11.66
N VAL A 735 1.59 -27.33 10.65
CA VAL A 735 2.62 -26.26 10.82
C VAL A 735 2.00 -24.89 11.13
N LEU A 736 0.79 -24.63 10.64
CA LEU A 736 0.03 -23.41 10.95
C LEU A 736 -0.32 -23.33 12.44
N GLY A 737 -0.55 -24.46 13.12
CA GLY A 737 -1.03 -24.50 14.50
C GLY A 737 -0.12 -23.80 15.51
N THR A 738 1.21 -23.88 15.38
CA THR A 738 2.14 -23.31 16.37
C THR A 738 2.36 -21.81 16.18
N LEU A 739 2.49 -21.35 14.93
CA LEU A 739 2.49 -19.93 14.58
C LEU A 739 1.15 -19.27 14.94
N ALA A 740 0.03 -19.96 14.68
CA ALA A 740 -1.28 -19.52 15.13
C ALA A 740 -1.43 -19.54 16.67
N CYS A 741 -0.86 -20.51 17.41
CA CYS A 741 -0.90 -20.50 18.89
C CYS A 741 -0.21 -19.24 19.44
N VAL A 742 0.99 -18.92 18.94
CA VAL A 742 1.72 -17.71 19.37
C VAL A 742 0.99 -16.44 18.92
N ALA A 743 0.55 -16.36 17.67
CA ALA A 743 -0.18 -15.20 17.14
C ALA A 743 -1.56 -14.99 17.78
N LEU A 744 -2.26 -16.06 18.16
CA LEU A 744 -3.52 -15.98 18.92
C LEU A 744 -3.28 -15.54 20.37
N VAL A 745 -2.16 -15.91 20.98
CA VAL A 745 -1.80 -15.44 22.33
C VAL A 745 -1.42 -13.94 22.30
N THR A 746 -0.71 -13.44 21.28
CA THR A 746 -0.54 -11.98 21.12
C THR A 746 -1.85 -11.28 20.75
N ALA A 747 -2.62 -11.79 19.78
CA ALA A 747 -3.88 -11.19 19.37
C ALA A 747 -4.93 -11.16 20.50
N ALA A 748 -5.02 -12.19 21.34
CA ALA A 748 -5.91 -12.20 22.50
C ALA A 748 -5.52 -11.12 23.53
N ASN A 749 -4.22 -10.89 23.75
CA ASN A 749 -3.76 -9.80 24.62
C ASN A 749 -4.06 -8.41 24.02
N ILE A 750 -3.92 -8.24 22.70
CA ILE A 750 -4.26 -6.99 21.98
C ILE A 750 -5.78 -6.71 22.01
N VAL A 751 -6.61 -7.74 21.86
CA VAL A 751 -8.09 -7.64 21.94
C VAL A 751 -8.55 -7.37 23.38
N LEU A 752 -7.92 -7.94 24.40
CA LEU A 752 -8.25 -7.60 25.79
C LEU A 752 -7.81 -6.16 26.15
N ALA A 753 -6.64 -5.70 25.69
CA ALA A 753 -6.17 -4.34 25.95
C ALA A 753 -7.10 -3.26 25.36
N SER A 754 -7.71 -3.53 24.20
CA SER A 754 -8.66 -2.63 23.54
C SER A 754 -10.07 -2.65 24.15
N LEU A 755 -10.40 -3.62 25.01
CA LEU A 755 -11.68 -3.72 25.72
C LEU A 755 -11.66 -3.16 27.16
N THR A 756 -10.49 -2.98 27.78
CA THR A 756 -10.38 -2.56 29.21
C THR A 756 -10.07 -1.09 29.46
N ALA A 757 -10.04 -0.24 28.41
CA ALA A 757 -9.86 1.21 28.51
C ALA A 757 -8.66 1.64 29.39
N GLY A 758 -7.52 0.97 29.23
CA GLY A 758 -6.25 1.38 29.85
C GLY A 758 -5.99 0.87 31.27
N LEU A 759 -6.68 -0.17 31.75
CA LEU A 759 -6.33 -0.87 32.99
C LEU A 759 -5.57 -2.17 32.72
N SER A 760 -4.28 -2.18 33.10
CA SER A 760 -3.39 -3.34 33.04
C SER A 760 -3.88 -4.47 33.96
N ILE A 761 -4.09 -5.66 33.42
CA ILE A 761 -4.29 -6.88 34.24
C ILE A 761 -3.00 -7.69 34.20
N ILE A 762 -2.35 -7.80 35.37
CA ILE A 762 -1.14 -8.58 35.56
C ILE A 762 -1.46 -10.07 35.40
N GLY A 763 -0.85 -10.71 34.40
CA GLY A 763 -0.42 -12.11 34.35
C GLY A 763 -1.39 -13.24 34.77
N SER A 764 -1.61 -14.19 33.87
CA SER A 764 -2.08 -15.54 34.24
C SER A 764 -1.20 -16.62 33.57
N PRO A 765 -0.31 -17.31 34.30
CA PRO A 765 0.57 -18.37 33.77
C PRO A 765 -0.15 -19.60 33.18
N ALA A 766 -1.49 -19.66 33.27
CA ALA A 766 -2.31 -20.74 32.76
C ALA A 766 -2.51 -20.72 31.23
N LEU A 767 -2.31 -19.57 30.55
CA LEU A 767 -2.45 -19.47 29.09
C LEU A 767 -1.21 -19.99 28.34
N TYR A 768 -0.02 -19.85 28.93
CA TYR A 768 1.23 -20.40 28.39
C TYR A 768 1.41 -21.91 28.60
N SER A 769 0.48 -22.58 29.29
CA SER A 769 0.52 -24.03 29.55
C SER A 769 -0.59 -24.81 28.85
N ALA A 770 -1.31 -24.17 27.91
CA ALA A 770 -2.33 -24.77 27.06
C ALA A 770 -1.94 -24.86 25.56
N CYS A 771 -0.84 -24.21 25.17
CA CYS A 771 0.02 -24.63 24.05
C CYS A 771 1.17 -25.48 24.63
#